data_AF-A0A9E0T722-F1
#
_entry.id   AF-A0A9E0T722-F1
#
_cell.length_a   1.000
_cell.length_b   1.000
_cell.length_c   1.000
_cell.angle_alpha   90.00
_cell.angle_beta   90.00
_cell.angle_gamma   90.00
#
_symmetry.space_group_name_H-M   'P 1'
#
loop_
_entity.id
_entity.type
_entity.pdbx_description
1 polymer ?
#
loop_
_entity_poly.entity_id
_entity_poly.type
_entity_poly.pdbx_seq_one_letter_code
_entity_poly.pdbx_strand_id
1 'polypeptide(L)'
;MFVHLRLHTEFSVVDGTTRIDEVVKAAARDGQPALAITDLNNLFGGVKFYKEGRGKGVKPILGAEVYLEGDAGGPPTRLLLLVQNRQGYLNLSELLARAWTQGVVKNLPLCAWNWLQELNAGLIALAGAQAGPVGQALMRGDETGAAAVALRLAGMFTHRFYLELQRAGRADDEAHVTAAVQLAARLQLPVVATHPVQFGEPDGYEAHEARVCIAEGEILANQRRVRRFTREQYFKSSAEMQALFADVPSAIANTLEIAKRCNLTLVLGKPRLPDFPTPNGMPIEEYFRYASHEGLKERLDHLFPDAAERERQRPRYEERLEFELGTILKMGFPGYFLIVGDFIQWAKTHGCPVGPGRGSGAGSLVAYALKITDLDPLQYNLLFERFLNPERVSMPDFDIDFCQSNRDRVIDYVKDKYGKNAVSQIATFGTMAAKAAIRDVGRVMDMSYTFCDGISKLVPGKPGQTYTLAYPPEPKKEGDKNNYALELEPQLYERVRSEEDVRTIIEMAQQLEGMTRNIGMHAGGVLIAPGKLTDFCPLYQQPGSESAVSQYDKDDVEAIGLVKFDFLGLATLTILEIAREFIQKRHKGQEHFAFEDIPLDDAPTYRLFSDGKTEAVFQFESRGMQGMLKEARPSRLEDLIALNALYRPGPMDLIPSFVNRKHGKEVVEYPHPLVEPVL
;
A
#
# COMPACT_ATOMS: atom_id res chain seq x y z
N MET A 1 -30.93 -16.28 12.53
CA MET A 1 -29.56 -15.95 12.11
C MET A 1 -29.64 -14.77 11.17
N PHE A 2 -28.69 -13.86 11.27
CA PHE A 2 -28.62 -12.60 10.51
C PHE A 2 -27.19 -12.41 10.01
N VAL A 3 -27.01 -11.65 8.94
CA VAL A 3 -25.70 -11.28 8.39
C VAL A 3 -25.67 -9.77 8.18
N HIS A 4 -24.66 -9.10 8.74
CA HIS A 4 -24.42 -7.69 8.43
C HIS A 4 -23.98 -7.53 6.98
N LEU A 5 -24.78 -6.79 6.20
CA LEU A 5 -24.52 -6.46 4.80
C LEU A 5 -24.05 -5.01 4.58
N ARG A 6 -24.00 -4.21 5.64
CA ARG A 6 -23.57 -2.81 5.63
C ARG A 6 -22.71 -2.54 6.85
N LEU A 7 -21.49 -2.10 6.63
CA LEU A 7 -20.55 -1.77 7.69
C LEU A 7 -19.46 -0.87 7.13
N HIS A 8 -19.16 0.22 7.85
CA HIS A 8 -17.98 1.05 7.59
C HIS A 8 -16.85 0.63 8.51
N THR A 9 -15.69 0.37 7.91
CA THR A 9 -14.45 0.04 8.59
C THR A 9 -13.61 1.30 8.81
N GLU A 10 -12.42 1.15 9.41
CA GLU A 10 -11.42 2.22 9.52
C GLU A 10 -10.98 2.81 8.16
N PHE A 11 -11.33 2.15 7.06
CA PHE A 11 -11.07 2.59 5.69
C PHE A 11 -12.18 3.48 5.10
N SER A 12 -13.31 3.64 5.79
CA SER A 12 -14.19 4.79 5.57
C SER A 12 -13.59 6.01 6.26
N VAL A 13 -12.53 6.57 5.67
CA VAL A 13 -11.63 7.60 6.25
C VAL A 13 -12.34 8.86 6.77
N VAL A 14 -13.63 9.05 6.51
CA VAL A 14 -14.40 10.19 6.98
C VAL A 14 -15.22 9.92 8.25
N ASP A 15 -15.58 8.66 8.54
CA ASP A 15 -16.49 8.31 9.64
C ASP A 15 -16.13 7.01 10.39
N GLY A 16 -15.90 5.92 9.69
CA GLY A 16 -15.73 4.60 10.29
C GLY A 16 -14.60 4.48 11.33
N THR A 17 -14.92 3.82 12.44
CA THR A 17 -13.96 3.47 13.52
C THR A 17 -13.89 1.98 13.81
N THR A 18 -14.56 1.18 12.98
CA THR A 18 -14.65 -0.26 13.13
C THR A 18 -13.41 -0.92 12.57
N ARG A 19 -12.62 -1.63 13.38
CA ARG A 19 -11.44 -2.36 12.87
C ARG A 19 -11.83 -3.68 12.22
N ILE A 20 -11.26 -3.97 11.05
CA ILE A 20 -11.55 -5.21 10.29
C ILE A 20 -11.40 -6.47 11.15
N ASP A 21 -10.30 -6.60 11.89
CA ASP A 21 -10.03 -7.81 12.68
C ASP A 21 -10.98 -7.96 13.87
N GLU A 22 -11.37 -6.84 14.50
CA GLU A 22 -12.33 -6.82 15.60
C GLU A 22 -13.72 -7.25 15.15
N VAL A 23 -14.24 -6.75 14.02
CA VAL A 23 -15.58 -7.14 13.58
C VAL A 23 -15.66 -8.50 12.94
N VAL A 24 -14.59 -8.99 12.30
CA VAL A 24 -14.54 -10.39 11.90
C VAL A 24 -14.60 -11.29 13.13
N LYS A 25 -13.86 -10.96 14.21
CA LYS A 25 -13.94 -11.70 15.47
C LYS A 25 -15.34 -11.59 16.11
N ALA A 26 -15.97 -10.41 16.08
CA ALA A 26 -17.31 -10.21 16.60
C ALA A 26 -18.35 -11.06 15.83
N ALA A 27 -18.29 -11.06 14.50
CA ALA A 27 -19.15 -11.88 13.65
C ALA A 27 -18.96 -13.38 13.91
N ALA A 28 -17.71 -13.83 14.05
CA ALA A 28 -17.40 -15.22 14.38
C ALA A 28 -17.96 -15.62 15.76
N ARG A 29 -17.79 -14.76 16.77
CA ARG A 29 -18.30 -14.96 18.13
C ARG A 29 -19.83 -15.04 18.17
N ASP A 30 -20.52 -14.21 17.38
CA ASP A 30 -21.99 -14.21 17.26
C ASP A 30 -22.54 -15.36 16.40
N GLY A 31 -21.66 -16.15 15.75
CA GLY A 31 -22.06 -17.24 14.86
C GLY A 31 -22.64 -16.77 13.53
N GLN A 32 -22.30 -15.56 13.08
CA GLN A 32 -22.67 -15.07 11.75
C GLN A 32 -21.82 -15.77 10.68
N PRO A 33 -22.43 -16.44 9.68
CA PRO A 33 -21.68 -17.24 8.69
C PRO A 33 -20.95 -16.38 7.66
N ALA A 34 -21.30 -15.11 7.55
CA ALA A 34 -20.74 -14.16 6.60
C ALA A 34 -20.78 -12.75 7.20
N LEU A 35 -19.97 -11.86 6.65
CA LEU A 35 -19.95 -10.43 6.97
C LEU A 35 -19.67 -9.66 5.69
N ALA A 36 -20.29 -8.49 5.51
CA ALA A 36 -19.91 -7.54 4.46
C ALA A 36 -19.19 -6.33 5.04
N ILE A 37 -18.17 -5.85 4.33
CA ILE A 37 -17.67 -4.48 4.49
C ILE A 37 -18.13 -3.68 3.26
N THR A 38 -18.58 -2.45 3.50
CA THR A 38 -19.16 -1.58 2.48
C THR A 38 -18.68 -0.16 2.69
N ASP A 39 -17.36 0.02 2.67
CA ASP A 39 -16.74 1.30 2.90
C ASP A 39 -17.17 2.36 1.86
N LEU A 40 -17.11 3.62 2.28
CA LEU A 40 -17.63 4.73 1.51
C LEU A 40 -16.75 5.03 0.28
N ASN A 41 -17.28 4.78 -0.91
CA ASN A 41 -16.62 4.98 -2.21
C ASN A 41 -15.24 4.30 -2.34
N ASN A 42 -14.97 3.22 -1.61
CA ASN A 42 -13.67 2.56 -1.70
C ASN A 42 -13.73 1.07 -1.33
N LEU A 43 -12.63 0.38 -1.63
CA LEU A 43 -12.32 -0.97 -1.17
C LEU A 43 -10.94 -1.03 -0.51
N PHE A 44 -10.45 0.05 0.12
CA PHE A 44 -9.07 0.12 0.63
C PHE A 44 -8.71 -1.09 1.53
N GLY A 45 -9.63 -1.52 2.41
CA GLY A 45 -9.47 -2.67 3.30
C GLY A 45 -9.87 -4.04 2.71
N GLY A 46 -10.25 -4.11 1.43
CA GLY A 46 -10.89 -5.28 0.83
C GLY A 46 -10.08 -6.57 0.90
N VAL A 47 -8.77 -6.50 0.62
CA VAL A 47 -7.88 -7.67 0.66
C VAL A 47 -7.59 -8.11 2.10
N LYS A 48 -7.38 -7.15 3.02
CA LYS A 48 -7.18 -7.43 4.45
C LYS A 48 -8.40 -8.15 5.03
N PHE A 49 -9.60 -7.64 4.76
CA PHE A 49 -10.85 -8.24 5.19
C PHE A 49 -11.07 -9.63 4.57
N TYR A 50 -10.76 -9.81 3.28
CA TYR A 50 -10.88 -11.10 2.63
C TYR A 50 -9.99 -12.17 3.30
N LYS A 51 -8.74 -11.83 3.63
CA LYS A 51 -7.80 -12.72 4.33
C LYS A 51 -8.28 -13.02 5.75
N GLU A 52 -8.63 -11.98 6.51
CA GLU A 52 -9.03 -12.11 7.92
C GLU A 52 -10.33 -12.91 8.07
N GLY A 53 -11.36 -12.59 7.28
CA GLY A 53 -12.63 -13.31 7.27
C GLY A 53 -12.44 -14.80 7.02
N ARG A 54 -11.72 -15.15 5.95
CA ARG A 54 -11.41 -16.56 5.62
C ARG A 54 -10.58 -17.23 6.72
N GLY A 55 -9.63 -16.53 7.33
CA GLY A 55 -8.80 -17.04 8.43
C GLY A 55 -9.61 -17.36 9.70
N LYS A 56 -10.74 -16.69 9.91
CA LYS A 56 -11.64 -16.89 11.06
C LYS A 56 -12.89 -17.72 10.75
N GLY A 57 -13.03 -18.23 9.53
CA GLY A 57 -14.20 -19.01 9.11
C GLY A 57 -15.48 -18.19 8.87
N VAL A 58 -15.36 -16.86 8.74
CA VAL A 58 -16.46 -15.96 8.38
C VAL A 58 -16.37 -15.65 6.90
N LYS A 59 -17.42 -15.93 6.11
CA LYS A 59 -17.36 -15.66 4.67
C LYS A 59 -17.31 -14.14 4.39
N PRO A 60 -16.25 -13.63 3.74
CA PRO A 60 -16.18 -12.21 3.38
C PRO A 60 -17.08 -11.89 2.19
N ILE A 61 -17.85 -10.82 2.31
CA ILE A 61 -18.63 -10.21 1.22
C ILE A 61 -18.04 -8.83 0.96
N LEU A 62 -17.46 -8.62 -0.22
CA LEU A 62 -16.96 -7.30 -0.59
C LEU A 62 -18.10 -6.46 -1.15
N GLY A 63 -18.11 -5.18 -0.83
CA GLY A 63 -19.02 -4.19 -1.38
C GLY A 63 -18.53 -2.78 -1.08
N ALA A 64 -19.28 -1.79 -1.54
CA ALA A 64 -19.03 -0.40 -1.22
C ALA A 64 -20.35 0.37 -1.16
N GLU A 65 -20.41 1.37 -0.27
CA GLU A 65 -21.44 2.39 -0.31
C GLU A 65 -20.98 3.47 -1.28
N VAL A 66 -21.64 3.60 -2.43
CA VAL A 66 -21.27 4.58 -3.47
C VAL A 66 -22.17 5.80 -3.42
N TYR A 67 -21.60 6.98 -3.62
CA TYR A 67 -22.41 8.16 -3.92
C TYR A 67 -22.87 8.10 -5.38
N LEU A 68 -24.16 8.23 -5.60
CA LEU A 68 -24.82 8.27 -6.90
C LEU A 68 -25.25 9.71 -7.17
N GLU A 69 -25.05 10.17 -8.39
CA GLU A 69 -25.53 11.48 -8.82
C GLU A 69 -27.04 11.63 -8.58
N GLY A 70 -27.46 12.81 -8.12
CA GLY A 70 -28.87 13.09 -7.89
C GLY A 70 -29.64 13.17 -9.21
N ASP A 71 -30.89 12.71 -9.20
CA ASP A 71 -31.74 12.81 -10.39
C ASP A 71 -32.06 14.28 -10.72
N ALA A 72 -32.04 14.63 -12.02
CA ALA A 72 -32.28 15.98 -12.54
C ALA A 72 -31.51 17.12 -11.81
N GLY A 73 -30.28 16.85 -11.33
CA GLY A 73 -29.48 17.84 -10.60
C GLY A 73 -29.81 17.98 -9.11
N GLY A 74 -30.59 17.05 -8.56
CA GLY A 74 -30.83 16.93 -7.12
C GLY A 74 -29.58 16.61 -6.31
N PRO A 75 -29.68 16.59 -4.96
CA PRO A 75 -28.55 16.22 -4.11
C PRO A 75 -28.09 14.79 -4.39
N PRO A 76 -26.77 14.51 -4.29
CA PRO A 76 -26.25 13.15 -4.38
C PRO A 76 -26.93 12.23 -3.37
N THR A 77 -27.17 10.99 -3.79
CA THR A 77 -27.75 9.94 -2.95
C THR A 77 -26.75 8.82 -2.76
N ARG A 78 -27.07 7.84 -1.91
CA ARG A 78 -26.18 6.70 -1.63
C ARG A 78 -26.80 5.39 -2.08
N LEU A 79 -26.00 4.53 -2.70
CA LEU A 79 -26.41 3.19 -3.11
C LEU A 79 -25.40 2.19 -2.59
N LEU A 80 -25.87 1.08 -2.02
CA LEU A 80 -24.97 0.04 -1.53
C LEU A 80 -24.85 -1.07 -2.58
N LEU A 81 -23.62 -1.35 -3.00
CA LEU A 81 -23.32 -2.36 -4.02
C LEU A 81 -22.51 -3.49 -3.40
N LEU A 82 -23.01 -4.72 -3.51
CA LEU A 82 -22.35 -5.94 -3.05
C LEU A 82 -21.85 -6.76 -4.24
N VAL A 83 -20.66 -7.32 -4.12
CA VAL A 83 -20.05 -8.18 -5.11
C VAL A 83 -20.68 -9.57 -5.04
N GLN A 84 -21.45 -9.94 -6.08
CA GLN A 84 -22.04 -11.27 -6.19
C GLN A 84 -20.99 -12.30 -6.65
N ASN A 85 -20.13 -11.93 -7.60
CA ASN A 85 -19.17 -12.82 -8.25
C ASN A 85 -17.99 -12.03 -8.83
N ARG A 86 -17.09 -12.71 -9.56
CA ARG A 86 -15.92 -12.08 -10.20
C ARG A 86 -16.30 -10.92 -11.12
N GLN A 87 -17.35 -11.04 -11.94
CA GLN A 87 -17.77 -9.94 -12.82
C GLN A 87 -18.23 -8.72 -12.00
N GLY A 88 -18.92 -8.95 -10.89
CA GLY A 88 -19.26 -7.88 -9.95
C GLY A 88 -18.04 -7.17 -9.38
N TYR A 89 -16.99 -7.91 -9.03
CA TYR A 89 -15.75 -7.32 -8.53
C TYR A 89 -15.09 -6.40 -9.57
N LEU A 90 -15.02 -6.84 -10.83
CA LEU A 90 -14.49 -6.04 -11.94
C LEU A 90 -15.33 -4.77 -12.14
N ASN A 91 -16.65 -4.92 -12.17
CA ASN A 91 -17.57 -3.81 -12.36
C ASN A 91 -17.54 -2.79 -11.21
N LEU A 92 -17.48 -3.27 -9.96
CA LEU A 92 -17.32 -2.38 -8.80
C LEU A 92 -15.98 -1.66 -8.83
N SER A 93 -14.90 -2.37 -9.17
CA SER A 93 -13.56 -1.78 -9.27
C SER A 93 -13.52 -0.67 -10.31
N GLU A 94 -14.18 -0.89 -11.46
CA GLU A 94 -14.33 0.10 -12.51
C GLU A 94 -15.19 1.29 -12.10
N LEU A 95 -16.35 1.05 -11.47
CA LEU A 95 -17.25 2.12 -10.99
C LEU A 95 -16.54 3.03 -10.00
N LEU A 96 -15.82 2.46 -9.03
CA LEU A 96 -15.04 3.20 -8.05
C LEU A 96 -13.91 4.00 -8.71
N ALA A 97 -13.19 3.39 -9.66
CA ALA A 97 -12.15 4.08 -10.41
C ALA A 97 -12.71 5.27 -11.20
N ARG A 98 -13.82 5.11 -11.94
CA ARG A 98 -14.46 6.20 -12.68
C ARG A 98 -14.96 7.31 -11.74
N ALA A 99 -15.54 6.95 -10.59
CA ALA A 99 -16.02 7.93 -9.61
C ALA A 99 -14.87 8.82 -9.09
N TRP A 100 -13.70 8.25 -8.78
CA TRP A 100 -12.53 9.01 -8.31
C TRP A 100 -11.75 9.75 -9.40
N THR A 101 -11.70 9.21 -10.62
CA THR A 101 -10.89 9.79 -11.71
C THR A 101 -11.65 10.78 -12.58
N GLN A 102 -12.98 10.64 -12.68
CA GLN A 102 -13.83 11.41 -13.59
C GLN A 102 -15.03 12.07 -12.89
N GLY A 103 -15.55 11.47 -11.83
CA GLY A 103 -16.82 11.85 -11.18
C GLY A 103 -16.70 12.75 -9.95
N VAL A 104 -15.54 13.35 -9.67
CA VAL A 104 -15.34 14.13 -8.44
C VAL A 104 -15.95 15.53 -8.55
N VAL A 105 -16.92 15.82 -7.68
CA VAL A 105 -17.55 17.14 -7.53
C VAL A 105 -17.33 17.62 -6.10
N LYS A 106 -16.65 18.76 -5.90
CA LYS A 106 -16.34 19.31 -4.57
C LYS A 106 -15.72 18.27 -3.62
N ASN A 107 -14.72 17.53 -4.10
CA ASN A 107 -14.04 16.43 -3.39
C ASN A 107 -14.91 15.19 -3.07
N LEU A 108 -16.12 15.12 -3.62
CA LEU A 108 -17.01 13.96 -3.49
C LEU A 108 -17.02 13.16 -4.80
N PRO A 109 -16.59 11.89 -4.81
CA PRO A 109 -16.66 11.06 -6.01
C PRO A 109 -18.09 10.59 -6.23
N LEU A 110 -18.65 10.91 -7.39
CA LEU A 110 -20.01 10.55 -7.77
C LEU A 110 -19.96 9.48 -8.87
N CYS A 111 -20.71 8.41 -8.65
CA CYS A 111 -21.08 7.47 -9.69
C CYS A 111 -22.21 8.07 -10.52
N ALA A 112 -22.07 8.07 -11.83
CA ALA A 112 -23.14 8.47 -12.74
C ALA A 112 -24.13 7.31 -13.01
N TRP A 113 -25.39 7.64 -13.32
CA TRP A 113 -26.43 6.65 -13.59
C TRP A 113 -26.14 5.82 -14.85
N ASN A 114 -25.53 6.42 -15.87
CA ASN A 114 -25.16 5.71 -17.10
C ASN A 114 -24.05 4.68 -16.86
N TRP A 115 -23.06 4.97 -16.00
CA TRP A 115 -22.04 4.00 -15.61
C TRP A 115 -22.66 2.86 -14.82
N LEU A 116 -23.60 3.15 -13.93
CA LEU A 116 -24.34 2.13 -13.19
C LEU A 116 -25.13 1.21 -14.13
N GLN A 117 -25.79 1.77 -15.16
CA GLN A 117 -26.48 1.02 -16.19
C GLN A 117 -25.52 0.10 -16.97
N GLU A 118 -24.34 0.60 -17.33
CA GLU A 118 -23.29 -0.13 -18.06
C GLU A 118 -22.67 -1.25 -17.21
N LEU A 119 -22.34 -0.97 -15.95
CA LEU A 119 -21.48 -1.79 -15.09
C LEU A 119 -22.26 -2.44 -13.94
N ASN A 120 -23.49 -2.91 -14.18
CA ASN A 120 -24.32 -3.53 -13.14
C ASN A 120 -24.10 -5.04 -12.96
N ALA A 121 -23.56 -5.74 -13.97
CA ALA A 121 -23.56 -7.21 -13.99
C ALA A 121 -22.76 -7.80 -12.81
N GLY A 122 -23.27 -8.86 -12.18
CA GLY A 122 -22.60 -9.50 -11.04
C GLY A 122 -22.61 -8.67 -9.74
N LEU A 123 -23.34 -7.56 -9.68
CA LEU A 123 -23.58 -6.79 -8.46
C LEU A 123 -24.98 -7.00 -7.90
N ILE A 124 -25.12 -6.92 -6.58
CA ILE A 124 -26.41 -6.80 -5.88
C ILE A 124 -26.51 -5.39 -5.32
N ALA A 125 -27.62 -4.70 -5.56
CA ALA A 125 -27.85 -3.32 -5.13
C ALA A 125 -28.88 -3.28 -3.99
N LEU A 126 -28.53 -2.60 -2.90
CA LEU A 126 -29.47 -2.25 -1.84
C LEU A 126 -29.80 -0.76 -1.94
N ALA A 127 -31.07 -0.42 -1.74
CA ALA A 127 -31.62 0.89 -2.08
C ALA A 127 -31.03 2.10 -1.31
N GLY A 128 -30.15 1.90 -0.32
CA GLY A 128 -29.47 2.96 0.42
C GLY A 128 -30.25 3.50 1.62
N ALA A 129 -31.34 2.83 2.01
CA ALA A 129 -32.30 3.28 3.02
C ALA A 129 -32.69 4.76 2.81
N GLN A 130 -32.77 5.58 3.87
CA GLN A 130 -33.11 7.00 3.78
C GLN A 130 -32.10 7.83 2.97
N ALA A 131 -30.84 7.40 2.90
CA ALA A 131 -29.80 8.12 2.17
C ALA A 131 -29.84 7.84 0.65
N GLY A 132 -30.55 6.79 0.24
CA GLY A 132 -30.62 6.39 -1.15
C GLY A 132 -31.73 7.06 -1.95
N PRO A 133 -31.72 6.87 -3.28
CA PRO A 133 -32.58 7.65 -4.17
C PRO A 133 -34.06 7.31 -4.00
N VAL A 134 -34.38 6.07 -3.63
CA VAL A 134 -35.76 5.67 -3.30
C VAL A 134 -36.18 6.23 -1.94
N GLY A 135 -35.33 6.10 -0.91
CA GLY A 135 -35.66 6.57 0.43
C GLY A 135 -35.81 8.09 0.52
N GLN A 136 -34.96 8.86 -0.17
CA GLN A 136 -35.10 10.32 -0.26
C GLN A 136 -36.44 10.73 -0.88
N ALA A 137 -36.91 10.03 -1.92
CA ALA A 137 -38.23 10.31 -2.51
C ALA A 137 -39.36 9.97 -1.54
N LEU A 138 -39.30 8.83 -0.86
CA LEU A 138 -40.27 8.43 0.16
C LEU A 138 -40.34 9.44 1.32
N MET A 139 -39.19 9.91 1.81
CA MET A 139 -39.15 10.88 2.91
C MET A 139 -39.69 12.26 2.54
N ARG A 140 -39.75 12.59 1.24
CA ARG A 140 -40.42 13.80 0.74
C ARG A 140 -41.91 13.59 0.45
N GLY A 141 -42.44 12.38 0.63
CA GLY A 141 -43.81 12.03 0.27
C GLY A 141 -44.05 11.87 -1.24
N ASP A 142 -42.99 11.78 -2.05
CA ASP A 142 -43.09 11.59 -3.50
C ASP A 142 -43.16 10.09 -3.85
N GLU A 143 -44.35 9.51 -3.67
CA GLU A 143 -44.59 8.08 -3.93
C GLU A 143 -44.42 7.69 -5.41
N THR A 144 -44.68 8.63 -6.33
CA THR A 144 -44.59 8.38 -7.77
C THR A 144 -43.12 8.34 -8.20
N GLY A 145 -42.33 9.33 -7.76
CA GLY A 145 -40.88 9.35 -7.99
C GLY A 145 -40.18 8.17 -7.31
N ALA A 146 -40.56 7.83 -6.07
CA ALA A 146 -40.02 6.66 -5.38
C ALA A 146 -40.25 5.36 -6.17
N ALA A 147 -41.46 5.16 -6.71
CA ALA A 147 -41.77 4.01 -7.53
C ALA A 147 -41.01 3.99 -8.86
N ALA A 148 -40.92 5.13 -9.54
CA ALA A 148 -40.19 5.25 -10.80
C ALA A 148 -38.71 4.89 -10.64
N VAL A 149 -38.06 5.41 -9.59
CA VAL A 149 -36.65 5.14 -9.30
C VAL A 149 -36.44 3.70 -8.84
N ALA A 150 -37.33 3.15 -8.00
CA ALA A 150 -37.26 1.75 -7.59
C ALA A 150 -37.37 0.80 -8.79
N LEU A 151 -38.27 1.08 -9.74
CA LEU A 151 -38.41 0.29 -10.97
C LEU A 151 -37.20 0.44 -11.90
N ARG A 152 -36.62 1.65 -11.99
CA ARG A 152 -35.38 1.88 -12.75
C ARG A 152 -34.23 1.01 -12.21
N LEU A 153 -34.01 1.04 -10.89
CA LEU A 153 -32.98 0.23 -10.24
C LEU A 153 -33.29 -1.27 -10.33
N ALA A 154 -34.55 -1.68 -10.14
CA ALA A 154 -34.97 -3.07 -10.29
C ALA A 154 -34.76 -3.59 -11.73
N GLY A 155 -34.95 -2.73 -12.74
CA GLY A 155 -34.68 -3.04 -14.14
C GLY A 155 -33.19 -3.16 -14.47
N MET A 156 -32.33 -2.34 -13.84
CA MET A 156 -30.87 -2.48 -13.96
C MET A 156 -30.36 -3.75 -13.24
N PHE A 157 -30.88 -4.01 -12.05
CA PHE A 157 -30.47 -5.11 -11.17
C PHE A 157 -31.57 -6.16 -11.07
N THR A 158 -31.97 -6.74 -12.21
CA THR A 158 -33.04 -7.76 -12.26
C THR A 158 -32.75 -8.90 -11.29
N HIS A 159 -33.68 -9.16 -10.37
CA HIS A 159 -33.56 -10.13 -9.26
C HIS A 159 -32.36 -9.90 -8.32
N ARG A 160 -31.73 -8.73 -8.38
CA ARG A 160 -30.52 -8.33 -7.63
C ARG A 160 -30.69 -6.97 -6.96
N PHE A 161 -31.90 -6.42 -6.94
CA PHE A 161 -32.25 -5.18 -6.24
C PHE A 161 -33.10 -5.48 -5.00
N TYR A 162 -32.78 -4.82 -3.89
CA TYR A 162 -33.54 -4.94 -2.64
C TYR A 162 -33.82 -3.57 -2.05
N LEU A 163 -35.05 -3.38 -1.55
CA LEU A 163 -35.42 -2.23 -0.74
C LEU A 163 -34.84 -2.41 0.67
N GLU A 164 -34.01 -1.46 1.07
CA GLU A 164 -33.23 -1.56 2.31
C GLU A 164 -34.00 -0.93 3.48
N LEU A 165 -34.09 -1.65 4.59
CA LEU A 165 -34.78 -1.23 5.80
C LEU A 165 -33.76 -1.07 6.93
N GLN A 166 -33.82 0.05 7.65
CA GLN A 166 -32.92 0.35 8.77
C GLN A 166 -33.70 0.89 9.97
N ARG A 167 -33.33 0.40 11.14
CA ARG A 167 -33.72 0.90 12.45
C ARG A 167 -32.43 1.16 13.23
N ALA A 168 -31.96 2.39 13.21
CA ALA A 168 -30.72 2.84 13.85
C ALA A 168 -30.99 3.96 14.86
N GLY A 169 -32.20 4.04 15.41
CA GLY A 169 -32.57 5.05 16.41
C GLY A 169 -32.67 6.48 15.86
N ARG A 170 -32.84 6.65 14.54
CA ARG A 170 -33.11 7.96 13.93
C ARG A 170 -34.61 8.25 14.00
N ALA A 171 -34.97 9.52 14.08
CA ALA A 171 -36.36 9.97 14.15
C ALA A 171 -37.23 9.44 12.99
N ASP A 172 -36.64 9.35 11.79
CA ASP A 172 -37.36 9.00 10.56
C ASP A 172 -37.28 7.51 10.19
N ASP A 173 -36.71 6.66 11.06
CA ASP A 173 -36.53 5.22 10.75
C ASP A 173 -37.86 4.50 10.51
N GLU A 174 -38.83 4.60 11.43
CA GLU A 174 -40.12 3.90 11.28
C GLU A 174 -40.97 4.45 10.14
N ALA A 175 -40.91 5.76 9.90
CA ALA A 175 -41.60 6.39 8.78
C ALA A 175 -41.08 5.84 7.44
N HIS A 176 -39.75 5.77 7.29
CA HIS A 176 -39.12 5.18 6.12
C HIS A 176 -39.42 3.69 5.97
N VAL A 177 -39.29 2.90 7.05
CA VAL A 177 -39.54 1.45 7.03
C VAL A 177 -40.97 1.15 6.59
N THR A 178 -41.95 1.85 7.15
CA THR A 178 -43.36 1.69 6.79
C THR A 178 -43.59 1.98 5.31
N ALA A 179 -43.10 3.13 4.82
CA ALA A 179 -43.27 3.53 3.43
C ALA A 179 -42.55 2.59 2.45
N ALA A 180 -41.33 2.15 2.78
CA ALA A 180 -40.56 1.23 1.96
C ALA A 180 -41.20 -0.16 1.88
N VAL A 181 -41.77 -0.69 2.97
CA VAL A 181 -42.49 -1.97 2.98
C VAL A 181 -43.77 -1.90 2.13
N GLN A 182 -44.54 -0.81 2.23
CA GLN A 182 -45.72 -0.60 1.40
C GLN A 182 -45.36 -0.51 -0.09
N LEU A 183 -44.29 0.22 -0.43
CA LEU A 183 -43.77 0.29 -1.79
C LEU A 183 -43.31 -1.09 -2.29
N ALA A 184 -42.58 -1.84 -1.46
CA ALA A 184 -42.10 -3.18 -1.76
C ALA A 184 -43.25 -4.13 -2.10
N ALA A 185 -44.31 -4.13 -1.28
CA ALA A 185 -45.49 -4.94 -1.50
C ALA A 185 -46.22 -4.57 -2.82
N ARG A 186 -46.37 -3.27 -3.09
CA ARG A 186 -47.02 -2.77 -4.32
C ARG A 186 -46.25 -3.13 -5.58
N LEU A 187 -44.92 -3.04 -5.55
CA LEU A 187 -44.04 -3.30 -6.71
C LEU A 187 -43.53 -4.75 -6.77
N GLN A 188 -43.89 -5.59 -5.80
CA GLN A 188 -43.38 -6.96 -5.65
C GLN A 188 -41.85 -7.04 -5.60
N LEU A 189 -41.22 -6.08 -4.91
CA LEU A 189 -39.78 -6.02 -4.72
C LEU A 189 -39.39 -6.62 -3.35
N PRO A 190 -38.23 -7.31 -3.25
CA PRO A 190 -37.79 -7.87 -1.98
C PRO A 190 -37.26 -6.76 -1.06
N VAL A 191 -37.46 -6.94 0.25
CA VAL A 191 -36.88 -6.08 1.31
C VAL A 191 -35.69 -6.76 1.98
N VAL A 192 -34.75 -6.00 2.52
CA VAL A 192 -33.66 -6.52 3.33
C VAL A 192 -33.38 -5.60 4.51
N ALA A 193 -33.14 -6.19 5.68
CA ALA A 193 -32.74 -5.46 6.87
C ALA A 193 -31.22 -5.26 6.86
N THR A 194 -30.77 -4.04 7.10
CA THR A 194 -29.37 -3.74 7.37
C THR A 194 -29.25 -2.89 8.63
N HIS A 195 -28.04 -2.82 9.15
CA HIS A 195 -27.70 -1.93 10.26
C HIS A 195 -26.46 -1.12 9.87
N PRO A 196 -26.50 0.22 9.91
CA PRO A 196 -25.40 1.05 9.46
C PRO A 196 -24.31 1.14 10.53
N VAL A 197 -23.56 0.05 10.72
CA VAL A 197 -22.48 -0.07 11.72
C VAL A 197 -21.35 0.93 11.43
N GLN A 198 -20.95 1.69 12.46
CA GLN A 198 -19.89 2.71 12.40
C GLN A 198 -18.78 2.52 13.46
N PHE A 199 -19.11 1.80 14.53
CA PHE A 199 -18.21 1.47 15.64
C PHE A 199 -18.51 0.06 16.15
N GLY A 200 -17.54 -0.56 16.85
CA GLY A 200 -17.65 -1.96 17.30
C GLY A 200 -18.64 -2.14 18.46
N GLU A 201 -18.49 -1.34 19.52
CA GLU A 201 -19.21 -1.51 20.79
C GLU A 201 -19.98 -0.23 21.16
N PRO A 202 -21.04 -0.28 21.99
CA PRO A 202 -21.88 0.88 22.31
C PRO A 202 -21.15 2.08 22.92
N ASP A 203 -20.06 1.83 23.65
CA ASP A 203 -19.20 2.85 24.27
C ASP A 203 -18.25 3.54 23.26
N GLY A 204 -18.15 3.03 22.03
CA GLY A 204 -17.34 3.62 20.96
C GLY A 204 -17.91 4.89 20.32
N TYR A 205 -19.15 5.28 20.66
CA TYR A 205 -19.83 6.43 20.02
C TYR A 205 -19.07 7.74 20.17
N GLU A 206 -18.50 8.03 21.35
CA GLU A 206 -17.82 9.31 21.59
C GLU A 206 -16.53 9.43 20.76
N ALA A 207 -15.73 8.36 20.69
CA ALA A 207 -14.55 8.34 19.83
C ALA A 207 -14.91 8.40 18.35
N HIS A 208 -15.99 7.75 17.93
CA HIS A 208 -16.52 7.90 16.57
C HIS A 208 -16.90 9.35 16.26
N GLU A 209 -17.62 10.03 17.15
CA GLU A 209 -17.95 11.45 16.98
C GLU A 209 -16.69 12.33 16.93
N ALA A 210 -15.67 12.02 17.75
CA ALA A 210 -14.39 12.69 17.69
C ALA A 210 -13.69 12.46 16.34
N ARG A 211 -13.74 11.23 15.81
CA ARG A 211 -13.18 10.87 14.49
C ARG A 211 -13.81 11.65 13.36
N VAL A 212 -15.13 11.79 13.38
CA VAL A 212 -15.90 12.58 12.40
C VAL A 212 -15.51 14.06 12.49
N CYS A 213 -15.48 14.62 13.71
CA CYS A 213 -15.03 16.00 13.91
C CYS A 213 -13.57 16.22 13.45
N ILE A 214 -12.69 15.24 13.66
CA ILE A 214 -11.30 15.31 13.18
C ILE A 214 -11.28 15.44 11.66
N ALA A 215 -12.06 14.61 10.95
CA ALA A 215 -12.14 14.61 9.49
C ALA A 215 -12.77 15.89 8.92
N GLU A 216 -13.81 16.41 9.57
CA GLU A 216 -14.55 17.59 9.11
C GLU A 216 -13.90 18.92 9.52
N GLY A 217 -12.92 18.88 10.42
CA GLY A 217 -12.31 20.10 10.97
C GLY A 217 -13.21 20.82 11.99
N GLU A 218 -14.17 20.10 12.58
CA GLU A 218 -15.15 20.62 13.54
C GLU A 218 -14.73 20.38 15.00
N ILE A 219 -15.41 21.04 15.94
CA ILE A 219 -15.22 20.90 17.39
C ILE A 219 -16.40 20.11 17.98
N LEU A 220 -16.14 19.18 18.90
CA LEU A 220 -17.16 18.33 19.53
C LEU A 220 -18.25 19.13 20.27
N ALA A 221 -17.84 20.19 20.96
CA ALA A 221 -18.72 21.07 21.73
C ALA A 221 -19.56 22.03 20.85
N ASN A 222 -19.29 22.13 19.54
CA ASN A 222 -20.04 23.00 18.65
C ASN A 222 -21.50 22.55 18.55
N GLN A 223 -22.43 23.31 19.14
CA GLN A 223 -23.87 22.98 19.13
C GLN A 223 -24.51 23.08 17.74
N ARG A 224 -23.87 23.78 16.78
CA ARG A 224 -24.38 23.92 15.40
C ARG A 224 -23.91 22.78 14.48
N ARG A 225 -23.04 21.88 14.97
CA ARG A 225 -22.54 20.76 14.15
C ARG A 225 -23.66 19.78 13.83
N VAL A 226 -23.65 19.25 12.61
CA VAL A 226 -24.64 18.26 12.17
C VAL A 226 -24.26 16.89 12.72
N ARG A 227 -25.05 16.36 13.65
CA ARG A 227 -24.87 15.00 14.18
C ARG A 227 -25.60 14.00 13.29
N ARG A 228 -24.86 13.36 12.38
CA ARG A 228 -25.40 12.39 11.42
C ARG A 228 -25.61 11.00 12.02
N PHE A 229 -24.97 10.72 13.15
CA PHE A 229 -24.87 9.38 13.71
C PHE A 229 -25.53 9.27 15.08
N THR A 230 -26.04 8.08 15.38
CA THR A 230 -26.70 7.76 16.65
C THR A 230 -25.85 6.78 17.46
N ARG A 231 -26.14 6.67 18.76
CA ARG A 231 -25.50 5.69 19.67
C ARG A 231 -25.84 4.23 19.32
N GLU A 232 -26.89 4.00 18.53
CA GLU A 232 -27.34 2.65 18.17
C GLU A 232 -26.50 1.99 17.08
N GLN A 233 -25.62 2.73 16.40
CA GLN A 233 -24.85 2.27 15.23
C GLN A 233 -23.60 1.42 15.55
N TYR A 234 -23.64 0.67 16.66
CA TYR A 234 -22.60 -0.31 17.00
C TYR A 234 -22.83 -1.65 16.28
N PHE A 235 -21.90 -2.59 16.41
CA PHE A 235 -22.08 -3.95 15.89
C PHE A 235 -23.13 -4.73 16.70
N LYS A 236 -24.37 -4.77 16.21
CA LYS A 236 -25.45 -5.55 16.84
C LYS A 236 -25.31 -7.05 16.59
N SER A 237 -25.69 -7.85 17.57
CA SER A 237 -25.80 -9.31 17.46
C SER A 237 -26.95 -9.74 16.55
N SER A 238 -26.92 -11.00 16.11
CA SER A 238 -28.01 -11.59 15.34
C SER A 238 -29.34 -11.56 16.09
N ALA A 239 -29.30 -11.76 17.42
CA ALA A 239 -30.50 -11.77 18.26
C ALA A 239 -31.14 -10.37 18.36
N GLU A 240 -30.34 -9.33 18.53
CA GLU A 240 -30.81 -7.95 18.57
C GLU A 240 -31.44 -7.55 17.23
N MET A 241 -30.79 -7.88 16.11
CA MET A 241 -31.34 -7.59 14.78
C MET A 241 -32.64 -8.34 14.50
N GLN A 242 -32.77 -9.59 14.97
CA GLN A 242 -34.00 -10.36 14.86
C GLN A 242 -35.13 -9.76 15.70
N ALA A 243 -34.85 -9.32 16.92
CA ALA A 243 -35.84 -8.64 17.75
C ALA A 243 -36.29 -7.32 17.11
N LEU A 244 -35.34 -6.57 16.54
CA LEU A 244 -35.58 -5.28 15.93
C LEU A 244 -36.46 -5.35 14.67
N PHE A 245 -36.46 -6.46 13.94
CA PHE A 245 -37.27 -6.67 12.73
C PHE A 245 -38.21 -7.87 12.84
N ALA A 246 -38.71 -8.16 14.06
CA ALA A 246 -39.62 -9.28 14.31
C ALA A 246 -40.94 -9.18 13.52
N ASP A 247 -41.35 -7.95 13.19
CA ASP A 247 -42.51 -7.60 12.36
C ASP A 247 -42.27 -7.79 10.85
N VAL A 248 -41.01 -7.83 10.39
CA VAL A 248 -40.65 -8.08 8.98
C VAL A 248 -39.62 -9.21 8.85
N PRO A 249 -39.98 -10.48 9.16
CA PRO A 249 -39.01 -11.59 9.16
C PRO A 249 -38.32 -11.83 7.81
N SER A 250 -38.99 -11.50 6.70
CA SER A 250 -38.43 -11.62 5.34
C SER A 250 -37.21 -10.72 5.13
N ALA A 251 -37.16 -9.55 5.78
CA ALA A 251 -36.04 -8.63 5.69
C ALA A 251 -34.76 -9.24 6.31
N ILE A 252 -34.91 -9.96 7.42
CA ILE A 252 -33.82 -10.72 8.05
C ILE A 252 -33.44 -11.93 7.21
N ALA A 253 -34.40 -12.71 6.73
CA ALA A 253 -34.15 -13.91 5.93
C ALA A 253 -33.37 -13.59 4.64
N ASN A 254 -33.67 -12.46 4.00
CA ASN A 254 -32.97 -12.02 2.78
C ASN A 254 -31.50 -11.67 3.01
N THR A 255 -31.07 -11.35 4.24
CA THR A 255 -29.63 -11.13 4.53
C THR A 255 -28.81 -12.39 4.27
N LEU A 256 -29.30 -13.54 4.72
CA LEU A 256 -28.70 -14.85 4.49
C LEU A 256 -28.76 -15.25 3.02
N GLU A 257 -29.85 -14.95 2.32
CA GLU A 257 -29.97 -15.28 0.90
C GLU A 257 -28.99 -14.47 0.04
N ILE A 258 -28.88 -13.16 0.29
CA ILE A 258 -27.86 -12.32 -0.34
C ILE A 258 -26.47 -12.85 -0.01
N ALA A 259 -26.21 -13.17 1.26
CA ALA A 259 -24.93 -13.74 1.66
C ALA A 259 -24.62 -15.01 0.88
N LYS A 260 -25.56 -15.95 0.73
CA LYS A 260 -25.37 -17.17 -0.09
C LYS A 260 -25.05 -16.88 -1.56
N ARG A 261 -25.65 -15.84 -2.13
CA ARG A 261 -25.46 -15.44 -3.53
C ARG A 261 -24.12 -14.76 -3.79
N CYS A 262 -23.52 -14.13 -2.78
CA CYS A 262 -22.21 -13.48 -2.86
C CYS A 262 -21.06 -14.48 -2.68
N ASN A 263 -20.34 -14.77 -3.78
CA ASN A 263 -19.21 -15.69 -3.80
C ASN A 263 -18.08 -15.15 -4.69
N LEU A 264 -17.10 -14.51 -4.05
CA LEU A 264 -15.88 -14.02 -4.70
C LEU A 264 -14.69 -14.91 -4.33
N THR A 265 -13.93 -15.34 -5.34
CA THR A 265 -12.65 -16.01 -5.14
C THR A 265 -11.54 -15.10 -5.65
N LEU A 266 -10.72 -14.60 -4.72
CA LEU A 266 -9.49 -13.88 -5.04
C LEU A 266 -8.33 -14.87 -5.11
N VAL A 267 -7.52 -14.76 -6.16
CA VAL A 267 -6.28 -15.52 -6.29
C VAL A 267 -5.19 -14.71 -5.62
N LEU A 268 -4.75 -15.17 -4.45
CA LEU A 268 -3.72 -14.49 -3.67
C LEU A 268 -2.37 -15.19 -3.79
N GLY A 269 -1.28 -14.44 -3.73
CA GLY A 269 0.10 -14.94 -3.69
C GLY A 269 0.60 -15.53 -5.01
N LYS A 270 -0.11 -15.33 -6.12
CA LYS A 270 0.33 -15.72 -7.47
C LYS A 270 0.69 -14.49 -8.29
N PRO A 271 1.96 -14.29 -8.65
CA PRO A 271 2.38 -13.18 -9.50
C PRO A 271 1.62 -13.10 -10.82
N ARG A 272 1.35 -11.87 -11.25
CA ARG A 272 0.71 -11.48 -12.51
C ARG A 272 1.66 -10.50 -13.19
N LEU A 273 2.62 -11.07 -13.92
CA LEU A 273 3.63 -10.30 -14.63
C LEU A 273 3.00 -9.57 -15.82
N PRO A 274 3.46 -8.35 -16.16
CA PRO A 274 3.05 -7.67 -17.38
C PRO A 274 3.56 -8.40 -18.61
N ASP A 275 2.84 -8.24 -19.72
CA ASP A 275 3.31 -8.73 -21.02
C ASP A 275 4.41 -7.80 -21.56
N PHE A 276 5.53 -8.39 -21.99
CA PHE A 276 6.61 -7.64 -22.64
C PHE A 276 6.50 -7.75 -24.16
N PRO A 277 6.49 -6.63 -24.91
CA PRO A 277 6.41 -6.68 -26.36
C PRO A 277 7.73 -7.17 -26.97
N THR A 278 7.72 -8.38 -27.53
CA THR A 278 8.90 -8.96 -28.20
C THR A 278 8.94 -8.59 -29.69
N PRO A 279 10.15 -8.39 -30.26
CA PRO A 279 10.29 -8.16 -31.70
C PRO A 279 9.74 -9.33 -32.53
N ASN A 280 9.01 -9.01 -33.61
CA ASN A 280 8.47 -9.98 -34.58
C ASN A 280 7.59 -11.10 -33.97
N GLY A 281 7.05 -10.92 -32.76
CA GLY A 281 6.26 -11.94 -32.07
C GLY A 281 7.07 -13.15 -31.58
N MET A 282 8.38 -13.00 -31.43
CA MET A 282 9.24 -14.05 -30.85
C MET A 282 8.77 -14.43 -29.43
N PRO A 283 8.76 -15.72 -29.06
CA PRO A 283 8.48 -16.14 -27.69
C PRO A 283 9.38 -15.41 -26.68
N ILE A 284 8.83 -15.04 -25.52
CA ILE A 284 9.54 -14.24 -24.52
C ILE A 284 10.79 -14.95 -24.00
N GLU A 285 10.75 -16.28 -23.90
CA GLU A 285 11.85 -17.11 -23.45
C GLU A 285 13.02 -17.08 -24.44
N GLU A 286 12.72 -17.10 -25.74
CA GLU A 286 13.72 -17.06 -26.81
C GLU A 286 14.35 -15.66 -26.90
N TYR A 287 13.52 -14.62 -26.86
CA TYR A 287 14.01 -13.24 -26.87
C TYR A 287 14.86 -12.93 -25.63
N PHE A 288 14.46 -13.43 -24.47
CA PHE A 288 15.21 -13.24 -23.22
C PHE A 288 16.61 -13.86 -23.28
N ARG A 289 16.74 -15.07 -23.84
CA ARG A 289 18.05 -15.70 -24.07
C ARG A 289 18.88 -14.88 -25.05
N TYR A 290 18.31 -14.53 -26.19
CA TYR A 290 18.99 -13.73 -27.22
C TYR A 290 19.53 -12.40 -26.65
N ALA A 291 18.69 -11.61 -25.98
CA ALA A 291 19.06 -10.33 -25.40
C ALA A 291 20.16 -10.48 -24.34
N SER A 292 20.12 -11.54 -23.54
CA SER A 292 21.12 -11.80 -22.49
C SER A 292 22.48 -12.17 -23.07
N HIS A 293 22.53 -12.98 -24.13
CA HIS A 293 23.81 -13.32 -24.80
C HIS A 293 24.43 -12.12 -25.50
N GLU A 294 23.64 -11.34 -26.23
CA GLU A 294 24.12 -10.12 -26.90
C GLU A 294 24.64 -9.11 -25.87
N GLY A 295 23.90 -8.92 -24.76
CA GLY A 295 24.34 -8.06 -23.66
C GLY A 295 25.64 -8.54 -23.00
N LEU A 296 25.80 -9.85 -22.77
CA LEU A 296 27.04 -10.40 -22.21
C LEU A 296 28.24 -10.17 -23.15
N LYS A 297 28.03 -10.33 -24.47
CA LYS A 297 29.08 -10.09 -25.46
C LYS A 297 29.61 -8.66 -25.38
N GLU A 298 28.71 -7.67 -25.33
CA GLU A 298 29.10 -6.26 -25.18
C GLU A 298 29.87 -6.00 -23.87
N ARG A 299 29.43 -6.62 -22.77
CA ARG A 299 30.12 -6.48 -21.47
C ARG A 299 31.52 -7.09 -21.50
N LEU A 300 31.70 -8.27 -22.10
CA LEU A 300 33.00 -8.93 -22.24
C LEU A 300 33.95 -8.14 -23.15
N ASP A 301 33.43 -7.51 -24.21
CA ASP A 301 34.21 -6.64 -25.09
C ASP A 301 34.80 -5.44 -24.32
N HIS A 302 34.03 -4.88 -23.37
CA HIS A 302 34.45 -3.78 -22.52
C HIS A 302 35.40 -4.22 -21.39
N LEU A 303 35.07 -5.28 -20.65
CA LEU A 303 35.87 -5.79 -19.52
C LEU A 303 37.24 -6.32 -19.98
N PHE A 304 37.28 -6.98 -21.13
CA PHE A 304 38.49 -7.58 -21.68
C PHE A 304 38.72 -7.09 -23.12
N PRO A 305 39.33 -5.90 -23.29
CA PRO A 305 39.64 -5.36 -24.62
C PRO A 305 40.59 -6.26 -25.42
N ASP A 306 41.45 -7.03 -24.73
CA ASP A 306 42.29 -8.06 -25.35
C ASP A 306 41.48 -9.32 -25.67
N ALA A 307 41.50 -9.73 -26.95
CA ALA A 307 40.72 -10.85 -27.45
C ALA A 307 41.18 -12.19 -26.85
N ALA A 308 42.48 -12.38 -26.60
CA ALA A 308 42.99 -13.63 -26.04
C ALA A 308 42.55 -13.83 -24.58
N GLU A 309 42.65 -12.78 -23.77
CA GLU A 309 42.11 -12.78 -22.40
C GLU A 309 40.59 -13.00 -22.39
N ARG A 310 39.86 -12.33 -23.27
CA ARG A 310 38.41 -12.45 -23.37
C ARG A 310 37.96 -13.87 -23.65
N GLU A 311 38.58 -14.56 -24.61
CA GLU A 311 38.26 -15.95 -24.92
C GLU A 311 38.66 -16.91 -23.79
N ARG A 312 39.67 -16.57 -22.97
CA ARG A 312 40.01 -17.35 -21.77
C ARG A 312 38.94 -17.22 -20.68
N GLN A 313 38.37 -16.03 -20.49
CA GLN A 313 37.36 -15.78 -19.47
C GLN A 313 35.95 -16.19 -19.91
N ARG A 314 35.65 -16.13 -21.22
CA ARG A 314 34.32 -16.41 -21.79
C ARG A 314 33.61 -17.64 -21.20
N PRO A 315 34.25 -18.83 -21.07
CA PRO A 315 33.56 -20.01 -20.55
C PRO A 315 32.99 -19.81 -19.13
N ARG A 316 33.72 -19.09 -18.27
CA ARG A 316 33.31 -18.80 -16.88
C ARG A 316 32.03 -17.94 -16.85
N TYR A 317 31.92 -16.97 -17.75
CA TYR A 317 30.76 -16.09 -17.83
C TYR A 317 29.58 -16.78 -18.52
N GLU A 318 29.81 -17.54 -19.59
CA GLU A 318 28.75 -18.26 -20.30
C GLU A 318 28.13 -19.37 -19.42
N GLU A 319 28.92 -20.09 -18.64
CA GLU A 319 28.42 -21.09 -17.69
C GLU A 319 27.50 -20.46 -16.64
N ARG A 320 27.93 -19.34 -16.04
CA ARG A 320 27.11 -18.59 -15.09
C ARG A 320 25.83 -18.05 -15.75
N LEU A 321 25.92 -17.53 -16.98
CA LEU A 321 24.78 -16.99 -17.70
C LEU A 321 23.73 -18.09 -17.96
N GLU A 322 24.14 -19.26 -18.44
CA GLU A 322 23.23 -20.38 -18.72
C GLU A 322 22.54 -20.92 -17.47
N PHE A 323 23.28 -21.01 -16.36
CA PHE A 323 22.71 -21.39 -15.07
C PHE A 323 21.60 -20.41 -14.62
N GLU A 324 21.88 -19.11 -14.70
CA GLU A 324 20.91 -18.07 -14.35
C GLU A 324 19.70 -18.07 -15.29
N LEU A 325 19.94 -18.11 -16.61
CA LEU A 325 18.88 -18.17 -17.63
C LEU A 325 17.97 -19.38 -17.41
N GLY A 326 18.53 -20.57 -17.19
CA GLY A 326 17.78 -21.78 -16.89
C GLY A 326 16.91 -21.63 -15.65
N THR A 327 17.44 -21.02 -14.60
CA THR A 327 16.71 -20.80 -13.34
C THR A 327 15.57 -19.78 -13.51
N ILE A 328 15.84 -18.64 -14.15
CA ILE A 328 14.86 -17.56 -14.37
C ILE A 328 13.70 -18.05 -15.25
N LEU A 329 14.01 -18.80 -16.31
CA LEU A 329 13.01 -19.39 -17.20
C LEU A 329 12.14 -20.42 -16.48
N LYS A 330 12.76 -21.31 -15.69
CA LYS A 330 12.02 -22.32 -14.91
C LYS A 330 11.07 -21.69 -13.88
N MET A 331 11.46 -20.54 -13.32
CA MET A 331 10.66 -19.80 -12.33
C MET A 331 9.64 -18.85 -12.95
N GLY A 332 9.68 -18.64 -14.27
CA GLY A 332 8.70 -17.85 -15.00
C GLY A 332 8.89 -16.34 -14.85
N PHE A 333 10.12 -15.85 -14.68
CA PHE A 333 10.43 -14.42 -14.56
C PHE A 333 11.13 -13.73 -15.76
N PRO A 334 11.17 -14.26 -17.00
CA PRO A 334 11.88 -13.59 -18.10
C PRO A 334 11.29 -12.21 -18.41
N GLY A 335 9.95 -12.08 -18.39
CA GLY A 335 9.29 -10.79 -18.64
C GLY A 335 9.63 -9.73 -17.60
N TYR A 336 9.80 -10.11 -16.33
CA TYR A 336 10.21 -9.17 -15.30
C TYR A 336 11.58 -8.55 -15.60
N PHE A 337 12.58 -9.36 -15.93
CA PHE A 337 13.92 -8.88 -16.27
C PHE A 337 13.91 -8.01 -17.53
N LEU A 338 13.16 -8.40 -18.56
CA LEU A 338 13.05 -7.63 -19.79
C LEU A 338 12.41 -6.25 -19.55
N ILE A 339 11.33 -6.19 -18.77
CA ILE A 339 10.67 -4.93 -18.41
C ILE A 339 11.65 -4.02 -17.66
N VAL A 340 12.38 -4.57 -16.68
CA VAL A 340 13.35 -3.82 -15.88
C VAL A 340 14.50 -3.28 -16.74
N GLY A 341 15.10 -4.14 -17.57
CA GLY A 341 16.16 -3.74 -18.49
C GLY A 341 15.71 -2.65 -19.46
N ASP A 342 14.48 -2.75 -19.96
CA ASP A 342 13.91 -1.83 -20.93
C ASP A 342 13.79 -0.39 -20.42
N PHE A 343 13.13 -0.16 -19.27
CA PHE A 343 13.00 1.21 -18.77
C PHE A 343 14.31 1.78 -18.22
N ILE A 344 15.24 0.93 -17.75
CA ILE A 344 16.60 1.36 -17.36
C ILE A 344 17.38 1.81 -18.59
N GLN A 345 17.35 1.02 -19.67
CA GLN A 345 18.03 1.37 -20.91
C GLN A 345 17.43 2.62 -21.55
N TRP A 346 16.11 2.77 -21.52
CA TRP A 346 15.44 3.99 -21.92
C TRP A 346 15.91 5.19 -21.09
N ALA A 347 15.96 5.05 -19.77
CA ALA A 347 16.41 6.11 -18.87
C ALA A 347 17.86 6.56 -19.20
N LYS A 348 18.79 5.60 -19.32
CA LYS A 348 20.20 5.87 -19.66
C LYS A 348 20.34 6.62 -21.00
N THR A 349 19.57 6.22 -22.02
CA THR A 349 19.63 6.84 -23.36
C THR A 349 18.93 8.19 -23.47
N HIS A 350 18.07 8.55 -22.51
CA HIS A 350 17.29 9.80 -22.51
C HIS A 350 17.74 10.79 -21.41
N GLY A 351 18.99 10.65 -20.94
CA GLY A 351 19.59 11.57 -19.96
C GLY A 351 18.94 11.47 -18.58
N CYS A 352 18.45 10.29 -18.19
CA CYS A 352 17.95 9.99 -16.87
C CYS A 352 18.95 9.08 -16.15
N PRO A 353 19.82 9.62 -15.27
CA PRO A 353 20.79 8.82 -14.55
C PRO A 353 20.12 7.72 -13.71
N VAL A 354 20.69 6.51 -13.78
CA VAL A 354 20.26 5.33 -13.04
C VAL A 354 21.41 4.89 -12.14
N GLY A 355 21.10 4.46 -10.92
CA GLY A 355 22.09 3.90 -10.02
C GLY A 355 22.67 2.57 -10.53
N PRO A 356 23.85 2.17 -10.04
CA PRO A 356 24.57 0.97 -10.51
C PRO A 356 23.89 -0.36 -10.16
N GLY A 357 22.79 -0.32 -9.41
CA GLY A 357 22.04 -1.47 -8.90
C GLY A 357 22.04 -1.52 -7.38
N ARG A 358 20.88 -1.79 -6.77
CA ARG A 358 20.71 -1.95 -5.32
C ARG A 358 20.18 -3.35 -4.98
N GLY A 359 20.43 -3.77 -3.75
CA GLY A 359 19.93 -5.03 -3.21
C GLY A 359 20.66 -6.23 -3.79
N SER A 360 20.01 -7.40 -3.74
CA SER A 360 20.61 -8.64 -4.22
C SER A 360 20.70 -8.75 -5.74
N GLY A 361 19.98 -7.90 -6.49
CA GLY A 361 19.97 -7.92 -7.96
C GLY A 361 21.36 -7.76 -8.60
N ALA A 362 22.29 -7.08 -7.92
CA ALA A 362 23.68 -6.96 -8.35
C ALA A 362 24.44 -8.30 -8.45
N GLY A 363 23.94 -9.37 -7.82
CA GLY A 363 24.50 -10.71 -7.93
C GLY A 363 24.10 -11.49 -9.18
N SER A 364 23.25 -10.94 -10.05
CA SER A 364 22.83 -11.61 -11.29
C SER A 364 23.69 -11.16 -12.48
N LEU A 365 24.34 -12.12 -13.14
CA LEU A 365 25.03 -11.90 -14.39
C LEU A 365 24.05 -11.58 -15.53
N VAL A 366 22.84 -12.15 -15.51
CA VAL A 366 21.77 -11.78 -16.45
C VAL A 366 21.37 -10.31 -16.27
N ALA A 367 21.25 -9.82 -15.04
CA ALA A 367 20.98 -8.40 -14.79
C ALA A 367 22.11 -7.50 -15.30
N TYR A 368 23.36 -7.91 -15.12
CA TYR A 368 24.52 -7.20 -15.64
C TYR A 368 24.56 -7.17 -17.18
N ALA A 369 24.26 -8.31 -17.82
CA ALA A 369 24.18 -8.45 -19.28
C ALA A 369 23.07 -7.57 -19.87
N LEU A 370 21.89 -7.54 -19.25
CA LEU A 370 20.76 -6.69 -19.67
C LEU A 370 20.91 -5.21 -19.25
N LYS A 371 22.08 -4.82 -18.72
CA LYS A 371 22.39 -3.45 -18.28
C LYS A 371 21.47 -2.91 -17.17
N ILE A 372 20.80 -3.81 -16.45
CA ILE A 372 20.02 -3.52 -15.25
C ILE A 372 20.98 -3.09 -14.13
N THR A 373 22.09 -3.81 -14.00
CA THR A 373 23.17 -3.49 -13.06
C THR A 373 24.46 -3.20 -13.83
N ASP A 374 25.36 -2.46 -13.21
CA ASP A 374 26.64 -2.04 -13.81
C ASP A 374 27.87 -2.64 -13.10
N LEU A 375 27.65 -3.52 -12.13
CA LEU A 375 28.69 -4.24 -11.39
C LEU A 375 28.87 -5.66 -11.93
N ASP A 376 30.12 -6.08 -12.19
CA ASP A 376 30.44 -7.46 -12.55
C ASP A 376 30.30 -8.39 -11.31
N PRO A 377 29.30 -9.28 -11.27
CA PRO A 377 29.09 -10.14 -10.10
C PRO A 377 30.22 -11.16 -9.90
N LEU A 378 30.93 -11.57 -10.97
CA LEU A 378 32.00 -12.57 -10.88
C LEU A 378 33.31 -11.97 -10.36
N GLN A 379 33.53 -10.68 -10.54
CA GLN A 379 34.68 -9.97 -9.97
C GLN A 379 34.57 -9.88 -8.43
N TYR A 380 33.38 -9.58 -7.93
CA TYR A 380 33.13 -9.34 -6.49
C TYR A 380 32.50 -10.53 -5.76
N ASN A 381 32.52 -11.72 -6.37
CA ASN A 381 31.93 -12.96 -5.83
C ASN A 381 30.48 -12.78 -5.35
N LEU A 382 29.68 -11.99 -6.09
CA LEU A 382 28.27 -11.78 -5.80
C LEU A 382 27.45 -12.99 -6.25
N LEU A 383 26.62 -13.49 -5.34
CA LEU A 383 25.89 -14.74 -5.50
C LEU A 383 24.51 -14.49 -6.14
N PHE A 384 24.20 -15.23 -7.20
CA PHE A 384 22.89 -15.18 -7.85
C PHE A 384 21.81 -15.77 -6.94
N GLU A 385 22.12 -16.83 -6.22
CA GLU A 385 21.20 -17.55 -5.33
C GLU A 385 20.76 -16.70 -4.15
N ARG A 386 21.54 -15.67 -3.80
CA ARG A 386 21.16 -14.67 -2.79
C ARG A 386 20.04 -13.76 -3.30
N PHE A 387 19.96 -13.57 -4.62
CA PHE A 387 18.89 -12.84 -5.30
C PHE A 387 17.70 -13.73 -5.58
N LEU A 388 17.94 -14.86 -6.26
CA LEU A 388 16.91 -15.73 -6.76
C LEU A 388 17.32 -17.17 -6.47
N ASN A 389 16.72 -17.72 -5.41
CA ASN A 389 17.04 -19.06 -4.94
C ASN A 389 16.17 -20.10 -5.67
N PRO A 390 16.77 -21.07 -6.39
CA PRO A 390 16.01 -22.09 -7.11
C PRO A 390 15.16 -23.00 -6.22
N GLU A 391 15.50 -23.14 -4.93
CA GLU A 391 14.75 -23.95 -3.95
C GLU A 391 13.59 -23.18 -3.31
N ARG A 392 13.54 -21.86 -3.46
CA ARG A 392 12.49 -21.00 -2.90
C ARG A 392 11.96 -20.06 -3.97
N VAL A 393 10.77 -20.36 -4.47
CA VAL A 393 10.07 -19.45 -5.38
C VAL A 393 9.64 -18.19 -4.62
N SER A 394 10.41 -17.12 -4.78
CA SER A 394 10.08 -15.76 -4.37
C SER A 394 10.14 -14.83 -5.56
N MET A 395 9.34 -13.76 -5.52
CA MET A 395 9.38 -12.73 -6.55
C MET A 395 10.75 -12.02 -6.52
N PRO A 396 11.44 -11.87 -7.65
CA PRO A 396 12.63 -11.03 -7.72
C PRO A 396 12.25 -9.56 -7.49
N ASP A 397 13.11 -8.83 -6.79
CA ASP A 397 12.91 -7.41 -6.50
C ASP A 397 14.19 -6.62 -6.83
N PHE A 398 14.13 -5.82 -7.88
CA PHE A 398 15.15 -4.83 -8.23
C PHE A 398 14.73 -3.47 -7.66
N ASP A 399 15.45 -3.02 -6.63
CA ASP A 399 15.39 -1.64 -6.18
C ASP A 399 16.17 -0.77 -7.17
N ILE A 400 15.50 0.18 -7.84
CA ILE A 400 16.12 0.97 -8.90
C ILE A 400 16.12 2.44 -8.51
N ASP A 401 17.34 2.98 -8.42
CA ASP A 401 17.56 4.39 -8.11
C ASP A 401 17.57 5.21 -9.40
N PHE A 402 16.71 6.22 -9.47
CA PHE A 402 16.68 7.25 -10.50
C PHE A 402 17.08 8.60 -9.92
N CYS A 403 17.59 9.47 -10.78
CA CYS A 403 17.69 10.90 -10.47
C CYS A 403 16.30 11.48 -10.12
N GLN A 404 16.21 12.20 -9.00
CA GLN A 404 14.93 12.70 -8.46
C GLN A 404 14.15 13.57 -9.46
N SER A 405 14.83 14.40 -10.24
CA SER A 405 14.20 15.31 -11.21
C SER A 405 13.68 14.61 -12.47
N ASN A 406 14.14 13.40 -12.77
CA ASN A 406 13.84 12.69 -14.01
C ASN A 406 12.96 11.44 -13.80
N ARG A 407 12.66 11.07 -12.55
CA ARG A 407 11.85 9.91 -12.19
C ARG A 407 10.50 9.88 -12.93
N ASP A 408 9.80 11.01 -12.95
CA ASP A 408 8.46 11.08 -13.54
C ASP A 408 8.48 10.83 -15.05
N ARG A 409 9.58 11.19 -15.74
CA ARG A 409 9.77 10.89 -17.18
C ARG A 409 9.83 9.39 -17.45
N VAL A 410 10.46 8.62 -16.55
CA VAL A 410 10.53 7.15 -16.66
C VAL A 410 9.16 6.54 -16.39
N ILE A 411 8.41 7.08 -15.43
CA ILE A 411 7.03 6.65 -15.16
C ILE A 411 6.15 6.90 -16.38
N ASP A 412 6.27 8.07 -17.01
CA ASP A 412 5.49 8.41 -18.20
C ASP A 412 5.86 7.54 -19.41
N TYR A 413 7.15 7.23 -19.59
CA TYR A 413 7.59 6.22 -20.58
C TYR A 413 6.92 4.87 -20.35
N VAL A 414 6.93 4.37 -19.11
CA VAL A 414 6.30 3.10 -18.75
C VAL A 414 4.78 3.15 -19.00
N LYS A 415 4.10 4.25 -18.65
CA LYS A 415 2.68 4.46 -18.96
C LYS A 415 2.40 4.46 -20.46
N ASP A 416 3.25 5.09 -21.27
CA ASP A 416 3.05 5.16 -22.71
C ASP A 416 3.33 3.81 -23.39
N LYS A 417 4.32 3.06 -22.90
CA LYS A 417 4.71 1.76 -23.46
C LYS A 417 3.78 0.62 -23.06
N TYR A 418 3.45 0.49 -21.77
CA TYR A 418 2.64 -0.61 -21.24
C TYR A 418 1.15 -0.25 -21.13
N GLY A 419 0.80 1.02 -21.35
CA GLY A 419 -0.57 1.53 -21.37
C GLY A 419 -0.95 2.25 -20.09
N LYS A 420 -1.55 3.44 -20.24
CA LYS A 420 -1.96 4.32 -19.12
C LYS A 420 -2.92 3.66 -18.13
N ASN A 421 -3.68 2.67 -18.59
CA ASN A 421 -4.64 1.92 -17.77
C ASN A 421 -4.01 0.70 -17.07
N ALA A 422 -2.78 0.32 -17.43
CA ALA A 422 -2.05 -0.80 -16.86
C ALA A 422 -0.99 -0.36 -15.83
N VAL A 423 -0.68 0.94 -15.79
CA VAL A 423 0.38 1.52 -14.97
C VAL A 423 -0.19 2.54 -13.98
N SER A 424 0.14 2.40 -12.70
CA SER A 424 -0.32 3.30 -11.64
C SER A 424 0.68 3.28 -10.48
N GLN A 425 0.50 4.15 -9.50
CA GLN A 425 1.27 4.11 -8.27
C GLN A 425 0.47 3.42 -7.15
N ILE A 426 1.08 3.20 -6.01
CA ILE A 426 0.47 2.50 -4.88
C ILE A 426 -0.04 3.51 -3.85
N ALA A 427 -1.23 3.29 -3.27
CA ALA A 427 -1.68 4.10 -2.14
C ALA A 427 -0.82 3.85 -0.90
N THR A 428 -0.69 4.88 -0.08
CA THR A 428 -0.19 4.75 1.30
C THR A 428 -1.27 5.26 2.25
N PHE A 429 -1.40 4.63 3.40
CA PHE A 429 -2.35 5.07 4.43
C PHE A 429 -1.55 5.69 5.57
N GLY A 430 -1.73 7.00 5.77
CA GLY A 430 -1.21 7.65 6.96
C GLY A 430 -2.14 7.36 8.13
N THR A 431 -1.61 6.80 9.21
CA THR A 431 -2.38 6.43 10.40
C THR A 431 -2.21 7.45 11.52
N MET A 432 -3.17 7.50 12.44
CA MET A 432 -3.08 8.31 13.66
C MET A 432 -2.14 7.63 14.68
N ALA A 433 -0.83 7.80 14.50
CA ALA A 433 0.14 7.37 15.51
C ALA A 433 -0.11 8.08 16.86
N ALA A 434 0.30 7.47 17.99
CA ALA A 434 0.11 7.97 19.35
C ALA A 434 0.17 9.51 19.51
N LYS A 435 1.25 10.13 19.05
CA LYS A 435 1.45 11.59 19.13
C LYS A 435 0.45 12.39 18.31
N ALA A 436 0.11 11.91 17.12
CA ALA A 436 -0.87 12.55 16.24
C ALA A 436 -2.28 12.42 16.84
N ALA A 437 -2.64 11.21 17.31
CA ALA A 437 -3.92 10.96 17.96
C ALA A 437 -4.18 11.91 19.15
N ILE A 438 -3.19 12.12 20.03
CA ILE A 438 -3.29 13.08 21.15
C ILE A 438 -3.61 14.49 20.64
N ARG A 439 -2.88 14.97 19.63
CA ARG A 439 -3.04 16.33 19.11
C ARG A 439 -4.39 16.51 18.41
N ASP A 440 -4.82 15.52 17.66
CA ASP A 440 -6.08 15.55 16.93
C ASP A 440 -7.30 15.51 17.85
N VAL A 441 -7.28 14.62 18.85
CA VAL A 441 -8.32 14.53 19.88
C VAL A 441 -8.37 15.82 20.70
N GLY A 442 -7.22 16.30 21.18
CA GLY A 442 -7.17 17.55 21.93
C GLY A 442 -7.70 18.75 21.14
N ARG A 443 -7.43 18.82 19.83
CA ARG A 443 -7.98 19.85 18.95
C ARG A 443 -9.51 19.82 18.89
N VAL A 444 -10.12 18.65 18.70
CA VAL A 444 -11.59 18.56 18.60
C VAL A 444 -12.30 18.70 19.94
N MET A 445 -11.57 18.51 21.05
CA MET A 445 -12.01 18.83 22.40
C MET A 445 -11.82 20.31 22.78
N ASP A 446 -11.40 21.16 21.84
CA ASP A 446 -11.15 22.60 22.05
C ASP A 446 -10.03 22.91 23.06
N MET A 447 -9.05 22.01 23.18
CA MET A 447 -7.88 22.22 24.02
C MET A 447 -6.76 22.94 23.26
N SER A 448 -5.98 23.76 23.97
CA SER A 448 -4.91 24.55 23.34
C SER A 448 -3.82 23.67 22.73
N TYR A 449 -3.28 24.08 21.58
CA TYR A 449 -2.18 23.37 20.91
C TYR A 449 -0.98 23.13 21.84
N THR A 450 -0.60 24.13 22.63
CA THR A 450 0.55 24.04 23.56
C THR A 450 0.33 22.97 24.62
N PHE A 451 -0.88 22.85 25.14
CA PHE A 451 -1.24 21.82 26.12
C PHE A 451 -1.11 20.42 25.51
N CYS A 452 -1.71 20.20 24.34
CA CYS A 452 -1.67 18.92 23.64
C CYS A 452 -0.26 18.54 23.16
N ASP A 453 0.51 19.51 22.66
CA ASP A 453 1.90 19.28 22.25
C ASP A 453 2.79 18.88 23.43
N GLY A 454 2.57 19.50 24.60
CA GLY A 454 3.24 19.14 25.85
C GLY A 454 3.01 17.68 26.24
N ILE A 455 1.78 17.17 26.12
CA ILE A 455 1.45 15.76 26.36
C ILE A 455 2.09 14.86 25.28
N SER A 456 1.98 15.24 24.01
CA SER A 456 2.49 14.43 22.88
C SER A 456 4.01 14.24 22.90
N LYS A 457 4.76 15.20 23.47
CA LYS A 457 6.23 15.13 23.60
C LYS A 457 6.69 14.13 24.64
N LEU A 458 5.86 13.81 25.64
CA LEU A 458 6.14 12.79 26.64
C LEU A 458 6.10 11.37 26.03
N VAL A 459 5.32 11.16 24.97
CA VAL A 459 5.33 9.87 24.27
C VAL A 459 6.74 9.66 23.67
N PRO A 460 7.39 8.51 23.93
CA PRO A 460 8.70 8.22 23.33
C PRO A 460 8.64 8.19 21.80
N GLY A 461 9.80 8.32 21.14
CA GLY A 461 9.85 8.48 19.68
C GLY A 461 11.16 8.05 19.05
N LYS A 462 11.71 6.90 19.45
CA LYS A 462 12.90 6.36 18.81
C LYS A 462 12.59 5.95 17.36
N PRO A 463 13.43 6.31 16.37
CA PRO A 463 13.24 5.89 14.99
C PRO A 463 13.09 4.36 14.86
N GLY A 464 12.10 3.91 14.09
CA GLY A 464 11.85 2.49 13.87
C GLY A 464 11.08 1.77 14.99
N GLN A 465 10.67 2.47 16.06
CA GLN A 465 9.83 1.91 17.12
C GLN A 465 8.43 2.54 17.10
N THR A 466 7.41 1.71 17.34
CA THR A 466 6.02 2.16 17.54
C THR A 466 5.71 2.14 19.04
N TYR A 467 4.89 3.10 19.48
CA TYR A 467 4.43 3.22 20.86
C TYR A 467 2.92 3.26 20.87
N THR A 468 2.31 2.64 21.87
CA THR A 468 0.85 2.64 22.06
C THR A 468 0.44 3.47 23.27
N LEU A 469 -0.72 4.09 23.18
CA LEU A 469 -1.38 4.80 24.29
C LEU A 469 -2.20 3.86 25.19
N ALA A 470 -2.31 2.58 24.83
CA ALA A 470 -3.02 1.60 25.64
C ALA A 470 -2.41 1.46 27.03
N TYR A 471 -3.26 1.13 28.00
CA TYR A 471 -2.81 0.71 29.31
C TYR A 471 -2.17 -0.68 29.21
N PRO A 472 -1.00 -0.91 29.84
CA PRO A 472 -0.38 -2.23 29.84
C PRO A 472 -1.31 -3.24 30.53
N PRO A 473 -1.53 -4.43 29.95
CA PRO A 473 -2.34 -5.46 30.58
C PRO A 473 -1.66 -6.00 31.84
N GLU A 474 -2.45 -6.27 32.90
CA GLU A 474 -1.96 -6.91 34.13
C GLU A 474 -2.68 -8.25 34.37
N PRO A 475 -1.97 -9.40 34.34
CA PRO A 475 -0.54 -9.56 34.00
C PRO A 475 -0.27 -9.32 32.50
N LYS A 476 0.99 -9.02 32.16
CA LYS A 476 1.40 -8.89 30.74
C LYS A 476 1.07 -10.17 29.99
N LYS A 477 0.47 -10.03 28.81
CA LYS A 477 0.18 -11.17 27.94
C LYS A 477 1.50 -11.80 27.50
N GLU A 478 1.56 -13.13 27.50
CA GLU A 478 2.73 -13.86 27.02
C GLU A 478 2.99 -13.50 25.54
N GLY A 479 4.20 -13.03 25.24
CA GLY A 479 4.58 -12.59 23.89
C GLY A 479 4.17 -11.16 23.52
N ASP A 480 3.68 -10.34 24.45
CA ASP A 480 3.40 -8.93 24.22
C ASP A 480 4.70 -8.13 23.98
N LYS A 481 4.80 -7.53 22.79
CA LYS A 481 5.95 -6.73 22.33
C LYS A 481 5.61 -5.25 22.20
N ASN A 482 4.45 -4.81 22.68
CA ASN A 482 4.03 -3.43 22.56
C ASN A 482 4.87 -2.52 23.48
N ASN A 483 5.28 -1.37 22.95
CA ASN A 483 5.91 -0.33 23.76
C ASN A 483 4.81 0.58 24.34
N TYR A 484 4.36 0.28 25.55
CA TYR A 484 3.34 1.06 26.25
C TYR A 484 3.91 2.40 26.69
N ALA A 485 3.40 3.52 26.14
CA ALA A 485 3.90 4.85 26.47
C ALA A 485 3.73 5.17 27.96
N LEU A 486 2.62 4.73 28.56
CA LEU A 486 2.31 4.90 29.99
C LEU A 486 3.24 4.08 30.91
N GLU A 487 3.84 2.99 30.42
CA GLU A 487 4.83 2.21 31.18
C GLU A 487 6.22 2.84 31.08
N LEU A 488 6.58 3.34 29.89
CA LEU A 488 7.92 3.82 29.58
C LEU A 488 8.19 5.26 30.03
N GLU A 489 7.15 6.08 30.20
CA GLU A 489 7.27 7.48 30.62
C GLU A 489 6.44 7.75 31.90
N PRO A 490 7.07 7.71 33.09
CA PRO A 490 6.40 7.92 34.37
C PRO A 490 5.66 9.26 34.45
N GLN A 491 6.20 10.32 33.84
CA GLN A 491 5.57 11.63 33.87
C GLN A 491 4.22 11.62 33.12
N LEU A 492 4.12 10.88 32.01
CA LEU A 492 2.87 10.75 31.27
C LEU A 492 1.82 10.01 32.11
N TYR A 493 2.23 8.93 32.78
CA TYR A 493 1.36 8.13 33.64
C TYR A 493 0.81 8.94 34.83
N GLU A 494 1.67 9.72 35.50
CA GLU A 494 1.25 10.59 36.60
C GLU A 494 0.21 11.61 36.14
N ARG A 495 0.45 12.30 35.02
CA ARG A 495 -0.50 13.29 34.48
C ARG A 495 -1.85 12.67 34.12
N VAL A 496 -1.87 11.47 33.54
CA VAL A 496 -3.13 10.74 33.26
C VAL A 496 -3.90 10.42 34.54
N ARG A 497 -3.21 10.18 35.67
CA ARG A 497 -3.87 9.90 36.95
C ARG A 497 -4.33 11.14 37.69
N SER A 498 -3.63 12.26 37.56
CA SER A 498 -3.89 13.48 38.32
C SER A 498 -4.74 14.52 37.57
N GLU A 499 -4.72 14.53 36.24
CA GLU A 499 -5.38 15.53 35.40
C GLU A 499 -6.52 14.89 34.58
N GLU A 500 -7.76 15.24 34.88
CA GLU A 500 -8.97 14.69 34.22
C GLU A 500 -9.00 14.98 32.71
N ASP A 501 -8.56 16.18 32.31
CA ASP A 501 -8.43 16.58 30.91
C ASP A 501 -7.45 15.69 30.15
N VAL A 502 -6.28 15.41 30.74
CA VAL A 502 -5.25 14.54 30.14
C VAL A 502 -5.77 13.13 30.01
N ARG A 503 -6.44 12.62 31.06
CA ARG A 503 -7.05 11.29 31.05
C ARG A 503 -8.04 11.14 29.90
N THR A 504 -8.94 12.12 29.75
CA THR A 504 -9.97 12.11 28.70
C THR A 504 -9.35 12.12 27.30
N ILE A 505 -8.32 12.94 27.07
CA ILE A 505 -7.58 12.94 25.79
C ILE A 505 -6.96 11.56 25.53
N ILE A 506 -6.26 10.98 26.52
CA ILE A 506 -5.52 9.74 26.33
C ILE A 506 -6.47 8.57 26.07
N GLU A 507 -7.56 8.44 26.83
CA GLU A 507 -8.54 7.36 26.65
C GLU A 507 -9.23 7.45 25.27
N MET A 508 -9.58 8.65 24.81
CA MET A 508 -10.16 8.83 23.48
C MET A 508 -9.13 8.67 22.35
N ALA A 509 -7.90 9.17 22.54
CA ALA A 509 -6.81 8.99 21.58
C ALA A 509 -6.40 7.52 21.45
N GLN A 510 -6.49 6.74 22.52
CA GLN A 510 -6.26 5.29 22.50
C GLN A 510 -7.25 4.58 21.58
N GLN A 511 -8.54 4.95 21.60
CA GLN A 511 -9.55 4.34 20.73
C GLN A 511 -9.30 4.67 19.24
N LEU A 512 -8.76 5.86 18.96
CA LEU A 512 -8.47 6.33 17.61
C LEU A 512 -7.05 5.99 17.11
N GLU A 513 -6.17 5.49 17.98
CA GLU A 513 -4.79 5.17 17.64
C GLU A 513 -4.71 4.15 16.50
N GLY A 514 -3.83 4.41 15.52
CA GLY A 514 -3.61 3.50 14.40
C GLY A 514 -4.72 3.50 13.34
N MET A 515 -5.83 4.23 13.54
CA MET A 515 -6.85 4.39 12.50
C MET A 515 -6.28 5.15 11.29
N THR A 516 -6.72 4.78 10.09
CA THR A 516 -6.37 5.49 8.86
C THR A 516 -6.87 6.93 8.93
N ARG A 517 -5.99 7.90 8.74
CA ARG A 517 -6.27 9.35 8.78
C ARG A 517 -6.39 9.95 7.40
N ASN A 518 -5.47 9.60 6.51
CA ASN A 518 -5.37 10.17 5.18
C ASN A 518 -4.81 9.16 4.18
N ILE A 519 -5.09 9.41 2.92
CA ILE A 519 -4.63 8.62 1.79
C ILE A 519 -3.51 9.41 1.11
N GLY A 520 -2.33 8.80 1.02
CA GLY A 520 -1.17 9.30 0.32
C GLY A 520 -0.80 8.42 -0.87
N MET A 521 0.32 8.77 -1.49
CA MET A 521 0.91 8.05 -2.63
C MET A 521 2.29 7.52 -2.24
N HIS A 522 2.60 6.29 -2.64
CA HIS A 522 3.92 5.71 -2.38
C HIS A 522 4.98 6.45 -3.20
N ALA A 523 5.94 7.08 -2.53
CA ALA A 523 6.94 7.94 -3.15
C ALA A 523 7.85 7.24 -4.17
N GLY A 524 7.90 5.91 -4.19
CA GLY A 524 8.70 5.13 -5.14
C GLY A 524 7.93 4.07 -5.94
N GLY A 525 6.70 3.73 -5.58
CA GLY A 525 6.11 2.45 -5.94
C GLY A 525 5.26 2.56 -7.19
N VAL A 526 5.71 1.95 -8.29
CA VAL A 526 5.00 1.88 -9.55
C VAL A 526 4.51 0.45 -9.77
N LEU A 527 3.25 0.30 -10.15
CA LEU A 527 2.61 -0.95 -10.50
C LEU A 527 2.51 -1.05 -12.00
N ILE A 528 2.78 -2.23 -12.53
CA ILE A 528 2.51 -2.57 -13.92
C ILE A 528 1.68 -3.85 -13.91
N ALA A 529 0.50 -3.81 -14.50
CA ALA A 529 -0.38 -4.96 -14.67
C ALA A 529 -0.27 -5.52 -16.10
N PRO A 530 -0.59 -6.80 -16.34
CA PRO A 530 -0.71 -7.38 -17.69
C PRO A 530 -1.89 -6.84 -18.50
N GLY A 531 -2.77 -6.06 -17.88
CA GLY A 531 -3.96 -5.50 -18.51
C GLY A 531 -4.44 -4.30 -17.72
N LYS A 532 -5.75 -4.05 -17.76
CA LYS A 532 -6.30 -2.93 -17.03
C LYS A 532 -6.17 -3.14 -15.52
N LEU A 533 -5.67 -2.14 -14.80
CA LEU A 533 -5.52 -2.20 -13.34
C LEU A 533 -6.83 -2.47 -12.62
N THR A 534 -7.96 -1.95 -13.13
CA THR A 534 -9.29 -2.19 -12.56
C THR A 534 -9.75 -3.64 -12.67
N ASP A 535 -9.06 -4.50 -13.43
CA ASP A 535 -9.29 -5.95 -13.41
C ASP A 535 -8.73 -6.62 -12.15
N PHE A 536 -7.86 -5.91 -11.42
CA PHE A 536 -7.14 -6.40 -10.25
C PHE A 536 -7.50 -5.61 -8.99
N CYS A 537 -7.58 -4.28 -9.07
CA CYS A 537 -7.88 -3.39 -7.95
C CYS A 537 -8.56 -2.09 -8.40
N PRO A 538 -9.44 -1.50 -7.58
CA PRO A 538 -9.95 -0.15 -7.85
C PRO A 538 -8.84 0.90 -7.76
N LEU A 539 -9.11 2.07 -8.34
CA LEU A 539 -8.21 3.22 -8.33
C LEU A 539 -8.78 4.37 -7.48
N TYR A 540 -7.87 5.14 -6.89
CA TYR A 540 -8.15 6.39 -6.18
C TYR A 540 -7.33 7.50 -6.81
N GLN A 541 -7.93 8.66 -7.02
CA GLN A 541 -7.23 9.85 -7.47
C GLN A 541 -7.58 10.96 -6.50
N GLN A 542 -6.56 11.47 -5.81
CA GLN A 542 -6.76 12.60 -4.91
C GLN A 542 -7.27 13.80 -5.72
N PRO A 543 -8.31 14.51 -5.24
CA PRO A 543 -8.79 15.71 -5.91
C PRO A 543 -7.65 16.72 -6.16
N GLY A 544 -7.46 17.13 -7.41
CA GLY A 544 -6.37 18.00 -7.84
C GLY A 544 -5.07 17.31 -8.24
N SER A 545 -4.96 15.98 -8.08
CA SER A 545 -3.87 15.17 -8.65
C SER A 545 -4.19 14.74 -10.08
N GLU A 546 -3.16 14.59 -10.92
CA GLU A 546 -3.26 13.96 -12.25
C GLU A 546 -2.94 12.47 -12.24
N SER A 547 -2.46 11.95 -11.10
CA SER A 547 -2.07 10.55 -10.95
C SER A 547 -3.07 9.77 -10.10
N ALA A 548 -3.65 8.73 -10.69
CA ALA A 548 -4.41 7.73 -9.97
C ALA A 548 -3.47 6.69 -9.36
N VAL A 549 -3.80 6.26 -8.15
CA VAL A 549 -3.10 5.21 -7.38
C VAL A 549 -4.04 4.02 -7.17
N SER A 550 -3.49 2.83 -6.97
CA SER A 550 -4.27 1.68 -6.48
C SER A 550 -4.93 2.02 -5.15
N GLN A 551 -6.16 1.56 -4.93
CA GLN A 551 -6.78 1.60 -3.60
C GLN A 551 -6.16 0.60 -2.62
N TYR A 552 -5.39 -0.38 -3.10
CA TYR A 552 -4.68 -1.28 -2.20
C TYR A 552 -3.30 -0.71 -1.85
N ASP A 553 -2.87 -0.94 -0.61
CA ASP A 553 -1.51 -0.63 -0.20
C ASP A 553 -0.52 -1.64 -0.76
N LYS A 554 0.77 -1.43 -0.45
CA LYS A 554 1.87 -2.28 -0.92
C LYS A 554 1.58 -3.78 -0.71
N ASP A 555 1.25 -4.16 0.52
CA ASP A 555 1.11 -5.57 0.89
C ASP A 555 -0.12 -6.22 0.24
N ASP A 556 -1.19 -5.45 0.06
CA ASP A 556 -2.42 -5.93 -0.56
C ASP A 556 -2.30 -6.04 -2.08
N VAL A 557 -1.59 -5.10 -2.72
CA VAL A 557 -1.30 -5.17 -4.16
C VAL A 557 -0.40 -6.37 -4.49
N GLU A 558 0.66 -6.58 -3.71
CA GLU A 558 1.53 -7.76 -3.85
C GLU A 558 0.73 -9.05 -3.63
N ALA A 559 -0.18 -9.06 -2.66
CA ALA A 559 -1.01 -10.22 -2.37
C ALA A 559 -1.97 -10.58 -3.51
N ILE A 560 -2.52 -9.61 -4.25
CA ILE A 560 -3.34 -9.91 -5.46
C ILE A 560 -2.50 -10.23 -6.70
N GLY A 561 -1.17 -10.23 -6.55
CA GLY A 561 -0.21 -10.72 -7.55
C GLY A 561 0.34 -9.63 -8.46
N LEU A 562 -0.05 -8.37 -8.32
CA LEU A 562 0.53 -7.31 -9.13
C LEU A 562 1.97 -7.06 -8.71
N VAL A 563 2.82 -6.80 -9.70
CA VAL A 563 4.25 -6.57 -9.48
C VAL A 563 4.51 -5.08 -9.30
N LYS A 564 5.25 -4.80 -8.23
CA LYS A 564 5.73 -3.47 -7.89
C LYS A 564 7.14 -3.30 -8.42
N PHE A 565 7.42 -2.09 -8.88
CA PHE A 565 8.75 -1.61 -9.20
C PHE A 565 9.03 -0.37 -8.35
N ASP A 566 10.14 -0.39 -7.62
CA ASP A 566 10.57 0.76 -6.82
C ASP A 566 11.45 1.68 -7.65
N PHE A 567 10.89 2.86 -7.96
CA PHE A 567 11.55 3.95 -8.65
C PHE A 567 11.93 4.96 -7.58
N LEU A 568 13.11 4.80 -7.00
CA LEU A 568 13.57 5.65 -5.89
C LEU A 568 14.24 6.91 -6.44
N GLY A 569 13.95 8.07 -5.85
CA GLY A 569 14.62 9.32 -6.21
C GLY A 569 15.86 9.53 -5.34
N LEU A 570 17.06 9.29 -5.89
CA LEU A 570 18.31 9.48 -5.17
C LEU A 570 18.99 10.80 -5.54
N ALA A 571 19.07 11.73 -4.58
CA ALA A 571 19.68 13.06 -4.78
C ALA A 571 21.15 12.98 -5.22
N THR A 572 21.88 11.95 -4.79
CA THR A 572 23.27 11.69 -5.20
C THR A 572 23.41 11.57 -6.71
N LEU A 573 22.49 10.88 -7.38
CA LEU A 573 22.53 10.74 -8.84
C LEU A 573 22.32 12.08 -9.55
N THR A 574 21.45 12.94 -8.99
CA THR A 574 21.26 14.31 -9.49
C THR A 574 22.53 15.15 -9.35
N ILE A 575 23.22 15.04 -8.21
CA ILE A 575 24.47 15.77 -7.95
C ILE A 575 25.57 15.30 -8.90
N LEU A 576 25.72 13.98 -9.08
CA LEU A 576 26.70 13.39 -9.99
C LEU A 576 26.48 13.84 -11.43
N GLU A 577 25.24 13.89 -11.89
CA GLU A 577 24.92 14.35 -13.24
C GLU A 577 25.33 15.82 -13.47
N ILE A 578 25.01 16.70 -12.51
CA ILE A 578 25.42 18.11 -12.57
C ILE A 578 26.95 18.23 -12.58
N ALA A 579 27.64 17.40 -11.77
CA ALA A 579 29.10 17.36 -11.74
C ALA A 579 29.68 16.93 -13.10
N ARG A 580 29.15 15.87 -13.71
CA ARG A 580 29.53 15.42 -15.06
C ARG A 580 29.36 16.53 -16.09
N GLU A 581 28.20 17.19 -16.11
CA GLU A 581 27.95 18.30 -17.04
C GLU A 581 29.00 19.41 -16.91
N PHE A 582 29.35 19.79 -15.67
CA PHE A 582 30.37 20.80 -15.43
C PHE A 582 31.76 20.33 -15.84
N ILE A 583 32.10 19.07 -15.62
CA ILE A 583 33.37 18.49 -16.06
C ILE A 583 33.48 18.59 -17.59
N GLN A 584 32.50 18.07 -18.31
CA GLN A 584 32.45 18.06 -19.78
C GLN A 584 32.47 19.48 -20.37
N LYS A 585 31.78 20.46 -19.74
CA LYS A 585 31.72 21.84 -20.22
C LYS A 585 32.99 22.65 -19.92
N ARG A 586 33.69 22.38 -18.81
CA ARG A 586 34.78 23.24 -18.31
C ARG A 586 36.17 22.70 -18.54
N HIS A 587 36.34 21.40 -18.77
CA HIS A 587 37.63 20.75 -18.91
C HIS A 587 37.83 20.21 -20.32
N LYS A 588 38.72 20.84 -21.10
CA LYS A 588 39.09 20.37 -22.44
C LYS A 588 39.71 18.97 -22.37
N GLY A 589 39.30 18.07 -23.26
CA GLY A 589 39.72 16.67 -23.29
C GLY A 589 38.88 15.74 -22.40
N GLN A 590 37.83 16.25 -21.74
CA GLN A 590 36.89 15.49 -20.92
C GLN A 590 35.46 15.57 -21.49
N GLU A 591 35.29 15.90 -22.77
CA GLU A 591 34.00 16.07 -23.44
C GLU A 591 33.17 14.77 -23.43
N HIS A 592 33.83 13.61 -23.32
CA HIS A 592 33.23 12.28 -23.27
C HIS A 592 33.34 11.61 -21.91
N PHE A 593 33.51 12.38 -20.82
CA PHE A 593 33.59 11.82 -19.47
C PHE A 593 32.38 10.92 -19.17
N ALA A 594 32.65 9.68 -18.76
CA ALA A 594 31.69 8.68 -18.34
C ALA A 594 32.13 8.07 -17.00
N PHE A 595 31.16 7.73 -16.13
CA PHE A 595 31.47 7.20 -14.80
C PHE A 595 31.99 5.76 -14.86
N GLU A 596 31.56 5.04 -15.89
CA GLU A 596 31.90 3.65 -16.19
C GLU A 596 33.39 3.46 -16.50
N ASP A 597 34.06 4.52 -16.95
CA ASP A 597 35.48 4.50 -17.32
C ASP A 597 36.41 4.88 -16.14
N ILE A 598 35.87 5.15 -14.94
CA ILE A 598 36.66 5.59 -13.79
C ILE A 598 37.43 4.39 -13.19
N PRO A 599 38.76 4.50 -13.00
CA PRO A 599 39.54 3.46 -12.35
C PRO A 599 39.16 3.34 -10.86
N LEU A 600 38.99 2.10 -10.40
CA LEU A 600 38.60 1.81 -9.02
C LEU A 600 39.80 1.76 -8.05
N ASP A 601 41.02 1.97 -8.53
CA ASP A 601 42.27 1.93 -7.76
C ASP A 601 42.93 3.32 -7.60
N ASP A 602 42.16 4.41 -7.77
CA ASP A 602 42.66 5.79 -7.65
C ASP A 602 43.13 6.15 -6.23
N ALA A 603 44.44 6.18 -6.02
CA ALA A 603 45.05 6.46 -4.71
C ALA A 603 44.68 7.84 -4.10
N PRO A 604 44.62 8.95 -4.87
CA PRO A 604 44.11 10.23 -4.36
C PRO A 604 42.70 10.15 -3.78
N THR A 605 41.79 9.42 -4.42
CA THR A 605 40.43 9.20 -3.91
C THR A 605 40.45 8.49 -2.56
N TYR A 606 41.19 7.38 -2.44
CA TYR A 606 41.30 6.65 -1.16
C TYR A 606 41.96 7.46 -0.04
N ARG A 607 42.84 8.41 -0.39
CA ARG A 607 43.42 9.33 0.59
C ARG A 607 42.38 10.26 1.21
N LEU A 608 41.37 10.71 0.45
CA LEU A 608 40.27 11.52 1.02
C LEU A 608 39.50 10.74 2.08
N PHE A 609 39.18 9.47 1.80
CA PHE A 609 38.56 8.58 2.78
C PHE A 609 39.46 8.35 3.99
N SER A 610 40.75 8.03 3.77
CA SER A 610 41.72 7.82 4.85
C SER A 610 41.96 9.06 5.72
N ASP A 611 41.81 10.26 5.18
CA ASP A 611 41.86 11.52 5.92
C ASP A 611 40.52 11.85 6.61
N GLY A 612 39.47 11.08 6.37
CA GLY A 612 38.09 11.31 6.83
C GLY A 612 37.46 12.60 6.28
N LYS A 613 37.89 13.03 5.09
CA LYS A 613 37.37 14.21 4.37
C LYS A 613 36.21 13.78 3.46
N THR A 614 35.17 13.21 4.06
CA THR A 614 34.03 12.63 3.35
C THR A 614 32.76 13.49 3.46
N GLU A 615 32.92 14.81 3.65
CA GLU A 615 31.81 15.75 3.52
C GLU A 615 31.19 15.66 2.11
N ALA A 616 29.86 15.51 2.04
CA ALA A 616 29.10 15.29 0.80
C ALA A 616 29.48 14.01 0.02
N VAL A 617 30.23 13.08 0.60
CA VAL A 617 30.46 11.75 0.03
C VAL A 617 29.33 10.82 0.48
N PHE A 618 28.54 10.36 -0.49
CA PHE A 618 27.38 9.50 -0.26
C PHE A 618 27.70 8.31 0.65
N GLN A 619 26.85 8.06 1.65
CA GLN A 619 26.98 7.03 2.70
C GLN A 619 28.10 7.23 3.74
N PHE A 620 29.08 8.10 3.50
CA PHE A 620 30.28 8.22 4.35
C PHE A 620 30.39 9.57 5.11
N GLU A 621 29.34 10.38 5.14
CA GLU A 621 29.38 11.76 5.68
C GLU A 621 29.24 11.88 7.21
N SER A 622 28.76 10.84 7.91
CA SER A 622 28.49 10.96 9.35
C SER A 622 29.78 11.12 10.15
N ARG A 623 29.75 11.93 11.23
CA ARG A 623 30.95 12.19 12.06
C ARG A 623 31.60 10.92 12.61
N GLY A 624 30.80 9.94 13.03
CA GLY A 624 31.35 8.68 13.54
C GLY A 624 31.96 7.82 12.42
N MET A 625 31.35 7.80 11.22
CA MET A 625 31.94 7.15 10.03
C MET A 625 33.26 7.81 9.63
N GLN A 626 33.33 9.15 9.63
CA GLN A 626 34.56 9.91 9.37
C GLN A 626 35.68 9.56 10.36
N GLY A 627 35.36 9.42 11.65
CA GLY A 627 36.31 8.97 12.67
C GLY A 627 36.84 7.57 12.36
N MET A 628 35.93 6.63 12.06
CA MET A 628 36.27 5.26 11.73
C MET A 628 37.14 5.14 10.46
N LEU A 629 36.85 5.91 9.41
CA LEU A 629 37.65 5.92 8.18
C LEU A 629 39.11 6.32 8.42
N LYS A 630 39.36 7.27 9.34
CA LYS A 630 40.72 7.72 9.71
C LYS A 630 41.55 6.61 10.36
N GLU A 631 40.89 5.74 11.12
CA GLU A 631 41.51 4.59 11.77
C GLU A 631 41.71 3.43 10.77
N ALA A 632 40.69 3.14 9.96
CA ALA A 632 40.68 2.04 9.01
C ALA A 632 41.60 2.27 7.80
N ARG A 633 41.83 3.53 7.41
CA ARG A 633 42.64 3.95 6.25
C ARG A 633 42.36 3.11 5.00
N PRO A 634 41.14 3.16 4.45
CA PRO A 634 40.76 2.37 3.27
C PRO A 634 41.68 2.68 2.08
N SER A 635 42.12 1.64 1.39
CA SER A 635 43.05 1.75 0.25
C SER A 635 42.56 1.06 -1.03
N ARG A 636 41.36 0.46 -0.98
CA ARG A 636 40.67 -0.24 -2.07
C ARG A 636 39.17 -0.23 -1.83
N LEU A 637 38.39 -0.58 -2.85
CA LEU A 637 36.93 -0.50 -2.81
C LEU A 637 36.33 -1.49 -1.80
N GLU A 638 36.91 -2.68 -1.68
CA GLU A 638 36.47 -3.74 -0.76
C GLU A 638 36.51 -3.27 0.70
N ASP A 639 37.45 -2.40 1.05
CA ASP A 639 37.50 -1.81 2.39
C ASP A 639 36.27 -0.92 2.63
N LEU A 640 35.88 -0.11 1.64
CA LEU A 640 34.70 0.76 1.74
C LEU A 640 33.41 -0.07 1.84
N ILE A 641 33.32 -1.15 1.06
CA ILE A 641 32.21 -2.12 1.13
C ILE A 641 32.10 -2.69 2.55
N ALA A 642 33.21 -3.18 3.11
CA ALA A 642 33.25 -3.76 4.45
C ALA A 642 32.91 -2.74 5.55
N LEU A 643 33.49 -1.54 5.51
CA LEU A 643 33.29 -0.51 6.53
C LEU A 643 31.84 -0.02 6.55
N ASN A 644 31.21 0.12 5.38
CA ASN A 644 29.79 0.45 5.29
C ASN A 644 28.88 -0.67 5.83
N ALA A 645 29.25 -1.93 5.62
CA ALA A 645 28.53 -3.08 6.18
C ALA A 645 28.66 -3.17 7.71
N LEU A 646 29.86 -2.91 8.24
CA LEU A 646 30.16 -3.00 9.68
C LEU A 646 29.62 -1.83 10.49
N TYR A 647 29.44 -0.65 9.89
CA TYR A 647 28.96 0.56 10.58
C TYR A 647 27.44 0.54 10.80
N ARG A 648 26.97 -0.47 11.53
CA ARG A 648 25.57 -0.68 11.92
C ARG A 648 25.48 -1.15 13.37
N PRO A 649 24.38 -0.85 14.10
CA PRO A 649 24.15 -1.40 15.43
C PRO A 649 24.27 -2.94 15.42
N GLY A 650 25.13 -3.50 16.26
CA GLY A 650 25.51 -4.93 16.25
C GLY A 650 26.95 -5.13 15.78
N PRO A 651 27.25 -5.10 14.46
CA PRO A 651 28.59 -5.35 13.95
C PRO A 651 29.61 -4.22 14.23
N MET A 652 29.18 -3.04 14.69
CA MET A 652 30.11 -1.94 15.02
C MET A 652 31.22 -2.35 16.00
N ASP A 653 30.92 -3.24 16.93
CA ASP A 653 31.89 -3.73 17.94
C ASP A 653 33.02 -4.54 17.30
N LEU A 654 32.84 -5.02 16.06
CA LEU A 654 33.83 -5.79 15.30
C LEU A 654 34.79 -4.90 14.50
N ILE A 655 34.46 -3.61 14.31
CA ILE A 655 35.27 -2.67 13.54
C ILE A 655 36.72 -2.61 14.06
N PRO A 656 36.99 -2.50 15.37
CA PRO A 656 38.38 -2.43 15.86
C PRO A 656 39.21 -3.66 15.49
N SER A 657 38.64 -4.87 15.58
CA SER A 657 39.35 -6.11 15.20
C SER A 657 39.58 -6.18 13.69
N PHE A 658 38.58 -5.82 12.88
CA PHE A 658 38.73 -5.73 11.42
C PHE A 658 39.89 -4.79 11.03
N VAL A 659 39.95 -3.60 11.64
CA VAL A 659 41.01 -2.61 11.41
C VAL A 659 42.39 -3.13 11.86
N ASN A 660 42.46 -3.80 13.02
CA ASN A 660 43.72 -4.36 13.51
C ASN A 660 44.25 -5.47 12.60
N ARG A 661 43.40 -6.38 12.14
CA ARG A 661 43.75 -7.45 11.20
C ARG A 661 44.26 -6.89 9.88
N LYS A 662 43.55 -5.91 9.32
CA LYS A 662 43.98 -5.21 8.10
C LYS A 662 45.36 -4.60 8.22
N HIS A 663 45.67 -3.98 9.35
CA HIS A 663 46.98 -3.34 9.60
C HIS A 663 48.05 -4.31 10.12
N GLY A 664 47.78 -5.62 10.13
CA GLY A 664 48.72 -6.64 10.60
C GLY A 664 49.02 -6.58 12.10
N LYS A 665 48.18 -5.91 12.90
CA LYS A 665 48.29 -5.81 14.36
C LYS A 665 47.64 -6.99 15.08
N GLU A 666 46.76 -7.71 14.38
CA GLU A 666 46.09 -8.91 14.83
C GLU A 666 46.23 -9.97 13.72
N VAL A 667 46.43 -11.24 14.09
CA VAL A 667 46.53 -12.33 13.12
C VAL A 667 45.14 -12.63 12.55
N VAL A 668 45.05 -12.85 11.24
CA VAL A 668 43.82 -13.33 10.61
C VAL A 668 43.72 -14.83 10.86
N GLU A 669 42.79 -15.22 11.71
CA GLU A 669 42.49 -16.63 11.99
C GLU A 669 41.30 -17.09 11.16
N TYR A 670 41.52 -18.13 10.36
CA TYR A 670 40.46 -18.80 9.60
C TYR A 670 39.99 -20.04 10.37
N PRO A 671 38.67 -20.18 10.64
CA PRO A 671 38.17 -21.34 11.38
C PRO A 671 38.35 -22.66 10.61
N HIS A 672 38.54 -22.61 9.28
CA HIS A 672 38.81 -23.76 8.44
C HIS A 672 39.48 -23.35 7.11
N PRO A 673 40.39 -24.15 6.51
CA PRO A 673 41.01 -23.80 5.22
C PRO A 673 40.02 -23.59 4.07
N LEU A 674 38.86 -24.27 4.09
CA LEU A 674 37.81 -24.09 3.07
C LEU A 674 37.16 -22.70 3.08
N VAL A 675 37.27 -21.95 4.18
CA VAL A 675 36.69 -20.59 4.27
C VAL A 675 37.72 -19.49 4.01
N GLU A 676 39.01 -19.81 3.92
CA GLU A 676 40.07 -18.85 3.61
C GLU A 676 39.87 -18.15 2.25
N PRO A 677 39.41 -18.82 1.17
CA PRO A 677 39.12 -18.11 -0.09
C PRO A 677 37.88 -17.20 -0.02
N VAL A 678 37.05 -17.35 1.01
CA VAL A 678 35.78 -16.62 1.18
C VAL A 678 35.93 -15.41 2.11
N LEU A 679 36.78 -15.53 3.15
CA LEU A 679 37.01 -14.55 4.21
C LEU A 679 38.29 -13.76 3.98
#